data_AF-A0A543KNL1-F1
#
_entry.id   AF-A0A543KNL1-F1
#
_cell.length_a   1.000
_cell.length_b   1.000
_cell.length_c   1.000
_cell.angle_alpha   90.00
_cell.angle_beta   90.00
_cell.angle_gamma   90.00
#
_symmetry.space_group_name_H-M   'P 1'
#
loop_
_entity.id
_entity.type
_entity.pdbx_description
1 polymer ?
#
loop_
_entity_poly.entity_id
_entity_poly.type
_entity_poly.pdbx_seq_one_letter_code
_entity_poly.pdbx_strand_id
1 'polypeptide(L)'
;MADPTTSEPGSSGLTTLPRVVLAAPSTGQGKTAISTGLMAALRARGLEVSGHKVGPDYIDPSYHALATGRPGRNLDPHLVGEERITPLLLHGARGAEVAVVEGVMGLHDGRIGTDGFASTAHVAKLTRTPVVLVVDIARMSRSVGAVVTGMAAYDPGVEVVGVILNRAGSPRNVAEVERSLRLPVLGVVPRDDAISSPSRHLGLVPAEELFESADLIARLGEQVARHVDLDAVLDVARGAPDLSDAVWDPCHEVRRVEGESPVVAVAGGRAFTFAYAETEELLRAAGCTVVPFDPLRDRGLPDGTQALLLGGGFPEVHVQQLAQNRALLHQVRDAVRAGLPTVAECAGLLYLLDDLDGATMAGVIGTGAVMSKRLTLRYPTAVAAGDNLLTRAGERVHGHEFHRTTLTAPSRGWAPAWEVDGELMGVATPTLHASYLHTHWAGHPAMAERLAHAASRATPVVAPAPQATVVSRPKPDRALVDPLLHHGDVETGRGLLDFAVNVHPEPRPAWLEAALRDGLERSTMYPDVAPARGAIANLHHRRADEVLVTAGAAEAFELIARWKPWRHPVVVHPQFTEPHAALERAGHQVAVVSCRPEDGFRLAASAVPEDADLVFVGNPTNPTGVMHPAEEILKLRRPKRVVVVDEAFMDAVADQGQSLSKDRRRGLLVVRSLTKHWSIPGIRVGYVLGNERAIAGLAARQVPWSVSTPAIAAAIACTTGEAAAEAARRAERIEHWRTELVAALQHRGYEVVDSRTSFVLARLGCGTREALRAHGVAVRRADTFPGLDGTWARIAVRPPGTMAELLRALDDVREGQPSAIDA
;
A
#
# COMPACT_ATOMS: atom_id res chain seq x y z
N MET A 1 -38.17 -13.68 -54.48
CA MET A 1 -37.63 -12.34 -54.76
C MET A 1 -38.23 -11.37 -53.74
N ALA A 2 -37.51 -11.17 -52.64
CA ALA A 2 -37.67 -10.02 -51.75
C ALA A 2 -36.34 -9.93 -50.97
N ASP A 3 -35.67 -8.82 -51.19
CA ASP A 3 -34.34 -8.43 -50.73
C ASP A 3 -34.35 -8.18 -49.20
N PRO A 4 -33.35 -8.62 -48.41
CA PRO A 4 -33.24 -8.21 -47.03
C PRO A 4 -32.68 -6.79 -46.97
N THR A 5 -33.52 -5.88 -46.51
CA THR A 5 -33.20 -4.48 -46.22
C THR A 5 -31.95 -4.37 -45.36
N THR A 6 -30.97 -3.67 -45.92
CA THR A 6 -29.85 -3.03 -45.23
C THR A 6 -30.33 -2.27 -43.99
N SER A 7 -29.89 -2.70 -42.81
CA SER A 7 -29.94 -1.88 -41.60
C SER A 7 -28.98 -0.71 -41.77
N GLU A 8 -29.50 0.51 -41.72
CA GLU A 8 -28.71 1.74 -41.73
C GLU A 8 -27.68 1.75 -40.59
N PRO A 9 -26.44 2.25 -40.82
CA PRO A 9 -25.50 2.53 -39.74
C PRO A 9 -26.07 3.63 -38.83
N GLY A 10 -26.04 3.39 -37.52
CA GLY A 10 -26.65 4.22 -36.50
C GLY A 10 -26.33 5.71 -36.63
N SER A 11 -27.35 6.55 -36.41
CA SER A 11 -27.27 8.00 -36.46
C SER A 11 -26.05 8.54 -35.68
N SER A 12 -25.13 9.20 -36.38
CA SER A 12 -24.04 9.98 -35.80
C SER A 12 -24.61 11.19 -35.05
N GLY A 13 -25.00 10.99 -33.80
CA GLY A 13 -25.41 12.06 -32.91
C GLY A 13 -24.19 12.86 -32.46
N LEU A 14 -24.28 14.19 -32.50
CA LEU A 14 -23.31 15.05 -31.84
C LEU A 14 -23.31 14.76 -30.34
N THR A 15 -22.13 14.50 -29.77
CA THR A 15 -21.93 14.29 -28.33
C THR A 15 -21.28 15.51 -27.72
N THR A 16 -22.00 16.19 -26.84
CA THR A 16 -21.47 17.28 -26.02
C THR A 16 -20.69 16.70 -24.85
N LEU A 17 -19.39 17.00 -24.80
CA LEU A 17 -18.49 16.60 -23.73
C LEU A 17 -17.57 17.79 -23.38
N PRO A 18 -17.81 18.47 -22.24
CA PRO A 18 -16.87 19.44 -21.72
C PRO A 18 -15.51 18.79 -21.48
N ARG A 19 -14.44 19.38 -22.02
CA ARG A 19 -13.10 18.77 -21.95
C ARG A 19 -11.97 19.78 -22.06
N VAL A 20 -10.86 19.49 -21.38
CA VAL A 20 -9.66 20.32 -21.40
C VAL A 20 -8.40 19.45 -21.43
N VAL A 21 -7.41 19.87 -22.22
CA VAL A 21 -6.07 19.28 -22.23
C VAL A 21 -5.17 20.13 -21.34
N LEU A 22 -4.53 19.51 -20.35
CA LEU A 22 -3.39 20.12 -19.66
C LEU A 22 -2.11 19.71 -20.37
N ALA A 23 -1.36 20.68 -20.88
CA ALA A 23 -0.08 20.50 -21.55
C ALA A 23 1.03 21.30 -20.87
N ALA A 24 2.27 21.19 -21.34
CA ALA A 24 3.39 21.95 -20.82
C ALA A 24 4.40 22.27 -21.92
N PRO A 25 5.24 23.31 -21.78
CA PRO A 25 6.32 23.59 -22.73
C PRO A 25 7.36 22.48 -22.85
N SER A 26 7.57 21.71 -21.78
CA SER A 26 8.52 20.60 -21.71
C SER A 26 8.21 19.67 -20.54
N THR A 27 8.92 18.53 -20.45
CA THR A 27 8.86 17.64 -19.27
C THR A 27 9.37 18.33 -18.00
N GLY A 28 8.80 17.99 -16.83
CA GLY A 28 9.27 18.49 -15.53
C GLY A 28 8.61 19.77 -15.02
N GLN A 29 7.66 20.34 -15.78
CA GLN A 29 6.92 21.57 -15.45
C GLN A 29 5.83 21.36 -14.37
N GLY A 30 5.66 20.11 -13.89
CA GLY A 30 4.67 19.73 -12.88
C GLY A 30 3.26 19.44 -13.41
N LYS A 31 3.13 19.18 -14.72
CA LYS A 31 1.87 18.85 -15.40
C LYS A 31 1.04 17.78 -14.67
N THR A 32 1.65 16.64 -14.32
CA THR A 32 0.99 15.51 -13.63
C THR A 32 0.42 15.89 -12.27
N ALA A 33 1.12 16.74 -11.51
CA ALA A 33 0.63 17.20 -10.21
C ALA A 33 -0.60 18.10 -10.38
N ILE A 34 -0.56 18.99 -11.38
CA ILE A 34 -1.67 19.91 -11.68
C ILE A 34 -2.87 19.17 -12.28
N SER A 35 -2.68 18.24 -13.21
CA SER A 35 -3.78 17.44 -13.80
C SER A 35 -4.48 16.58 -12.74
N THR A 36 -3.70 15.86 -11.95
CA THR A 36 -4.23 15.00 -10.88
C THR A 36 -4.92 15.83 -9.80
N GLY A 37 -4.31 16.96 -9.40
CA GLY A 37 -4.94 17.90 -8.46
C GLY A 37 -6.21 18.53 -9.02
N LEU A 38 -6.25 18.88 -10.30
CA LEU A 38 -7.46 19.39 -10.96
C LEU A 38 -8.58 18.34 -10.95
N MET A 39 -8.28 17.10 -11.32
CA MET A 39 -9.27 16.01 -11.27
C MET A 39 -9.83 15.81 -9.85
N ALA A 40 -8.95 15.78 -8.84
CA ALA A 40 -9.35 15.63 -7.45
C ALA A 40 -10.18 16.83 -6.94
N ALA A 41 -9.80 18.05 -7.31
CA ALA A 41 -10.50 19.28 -6.93
C ALA A 41 -11.91 19.37 -7.54
N LEU A 42 -12.05 19.00 -8.82
CA LEU A 42 -13.34 18.96 -9.51
C LEU A 42 -14.25 17.88 -8.92
N ARG A 43 -13.71 16.69 -8.63
CA ARG A 43 -14.46 15.63 -7.94
C ARG A 43 -14.87 16.05 -6.53
N ALA A 44 -14.02 16.77 -5.78
CA ALA A 44 -14.37 17.30 -4.47
C ALA A 44 -15.51 18.34 -4.52
N ARG A 45 -15.74 18.98 -5.68
CA ARG A 45 -16.94 19.81 -5.94
C ARG A 45 -18.19 18.99 -6.30
N GLY A 46 -18.10 17.66 -6.30
CA GLY A 46 -19.20 16.76 -6.61
C GLY A 46 -19.41 16.48 -8.10
N LEU A 47 -18.45 16.87 -8.97
CA LEU A 47 -18.53 16.59 -10.40
C LEU A 47 -18.08 15.17 -10.73
N GLU A 48 -18.73 14.55 -11.72
CA GLU A 48 -18.25 13.33 -12.34
C GLU A 48 -17.14 13.66 -13.36
N VAL A 49 -15.90 13.28 -13.05
CA VAL A 49 -14.71 13.64 -13.85
C VAL A 49 -14.11 12.40 -14.49
N SER A 50 -13.87 12.41 -15.80
CA SER A 50 -13.07 11.36 -16.47
C SER A 50 -11.63 11.83 -16.72
N GLY A 51 -10.64 11.06 -16.26
CA GLY A 51 -9.22 11.33 -16.49
C GLY A 51 -8.66 10.52 -17.65
N HIS A 52 -7.91 11.18 -18.54
CA HIS A 52 -7.29 10.57 -19.71
C HIS A 52 -5.83 11.00 -19.82
N LYS A 53 -4.98 10.12 -20.31
CA LYS A 53 -3.54 10.37 -20.49
C LYS A 53 -3.15 10.22 -21.96
N VAL A 54 -2.54 11.25 -22.54
CA VAL A 54 -1.86 11.10 -23.83
C VAL A 54 -0.61 10.25 -23.64
N GLY A 55 -0.34 9.31 -24.54
CA GLY A 55 0.86 8.49 -24.49
C GLY A 55 0.61 7.06 -23.96
N PRO A 56 1.63 6.19 -23.98
CA PRO A 56 1.52 4.80 -23.56
C PRO A 56 1.67 4.58 -22.04
N ASP A 57 1.83 5.65 -21.24
CA ASP A 57 2.18 5.58 -19.82
C ASP A 57 1.10 4.91 -18.95
N TYR A 58 1.50 4.06 -18.02
CA TYR A 58 0.61 3.37 -17.07
C TYR A 58 0.55 4.04 -15.70
N ILE A 59 1.56 4.85 -15.34
CA ILE A 59 1.66 5.43 -14.00
C ILE A 59 0.66 6.56 -13.86
N ASP A 60 0.66 7.51 -14.80
CA ASP A 60 -0.23 8.67 -14.72
C ASP A 60 -1.74 8.27 -14.70
N PRO A 61 -2.22 7.33 -15.54
CA PRO A 61 -3.59 6.81 -15.44
C PRO A 61 -3.96 6.21 -14.07
N SER A 62 -3.00 5.61 -13.35
CA SER A 62 -3.26 5.10 -11.99
C SER A 62 -3.57 6.22 -11.00
N TYR A 63 -2.90 7.38 -11.14
CA TYR A 63 -3.22 8.58 -10.37
C TYR A 63 -4.55 9.20 -10.77
N HIS A 64 -4.86 9.22 -12.07
CA HIS A 64 -6.16 9.66 -12.56
C HIS A 64 -7.27 8.80 -11.97
N ALA A 65 -7.06 7.49 -11.89
CA ALA A 65 -8.04 6.56 -11.34
C ALA A 65 -8.31 6.80 -9.85
N LEU A 66 -7.26 7.07 -9.07
CA LEU A 66 -7.40 7.44 -7.66
C LEU A 66 -8.10 8.80 -7.51
N ALA A 67 -7.72 9.81 -8.31
CA ALA A 67 -8.30 11.15 -8.26
C ALA A 67 -9.79 11.15 -8.66
N THR A 68 -10.16 10.43 -9.70
CA THR A 68 -11.51 10.45 -10.27
C THR A 68 -12.43 9.36 -9.73
N GLY A 69 -11.88 8.25 -9.22
CA GLY A 69 -12.65 7.06 -8.86
C GLY A 69 -13.12 6.23 -10.06
N ARG A 70 -12.62 6.54 -11.27
CA ARG A 70 -12.95 5.88 -12.53
C ARG A 70 -11.69 5.25 -13.13
N PRO A 71 -11.78 4.26 -14.03
CA PRO A 71 -10.59 3.75 -14.71
C PRO A 71 -9.82 4.87 -15.44
N GLY A 72 -8.52 4.98 -15.19
CA GLY A 72 -7.64 5.84 -15.98
C GLY A 72 -7.44 5.24 -17.36
N ARG A 73 -7.40 6.09 -18.40
CA ARG A 73 -7.35 5.63 -19.81
C ARG A 73 -6.28 6.35 -20.61
N ASN A 74 -5.77 5.66 -21.61
CA ASN A 74 -4.73 6.16 -22.50
C ASN A 74 -5.32 6.58 -23.86
N LEU A 75 -4.85 7.71 -24.38
CA LEU A 75 -5.14 8.20 -25.71
C LEU A 75 -3.84 8.25 -26.49
N ASP A 76 -3.56 7.20 -27.27
CA ASP A 76 -2.33 7.11 -28.03
C ASP A 76 -2.53 6.71 -29.50
N PRO A 77 -2.39 7.66 -30.44
CA PRO A 77 -2.62 7.40 -31.87
C PRO A 77 -1.70 6.34 -32.46
N HIS A 78 -0.53 6.08 -31.88
CA HIS A 78 0.36 5.02 -32.37
C HIS A 78 -0.13 3.64 -31.94
N LEU A 79 -0.62 3.48 -30.70
CA LEU A 79 -1.06 2.17 -30.21
C LEU A 79 -2.45 1.78 -30.70
N VAL A 80 -3.35 2.76 -30.86
CA VAL A 80 -4.76 2.48 -31.19
C VAL A 80 -5.21 3.04 -32.55
N GLY A 81 -4.35 3.76 -33.26
CA GLY A 81 -4.76 4.48 -34.48
C GLY A 81 -5.45 5.81 -34.18
N GLU A 82 -5.33 6.76 -35.10
CA GLU A 82 -5.94 8.10 -34.97
C GLU A 82 -7.47 8.02 -34.90
N GLU A 83 -8.05 7.11 -35.67
CA GLU A 83 -9.50 6.90 -35.81
C GLU A 83 -10.18 6.47 -34.51
N ARG A 84 -9.42 5.91 -33.55
CA ARG A 84 -9.96 5.44 -32.27
C ARG A 84 -9.87 6.46 -31.15
N ILE A 85 -9.10 7.54 -31.32
CA ILE A 85 -8.82 8.49 -30.24
C ILE A 85 -10.09 9.17 -29.73
N THR A 86 -10.89 9.73 -30.63
CA THR A 86 -12.16 10.37 -30.25
C THR A 86 -13.18 9.35 -29.73
N PRO A 87 -13.42 8.20 -30.41
CA PRO A 87 -14.28 7.14 -29.89
C PRO A 87 -13.92 6.65 -28.47
N LEU A 88 -12.62 6.47 -28.17
CA LEU A 88 -12.14 6.02 -26.86
C LEU A 88 -12.26 7.10 -25.79
N LEU A 89 -11.99 8.37 -26.12
CA LEU A 89 -12.26 9.51 -25.25
C LEU A 89 -13.74 9.52 -24.83
N LEU A 90 -14.64 9.42 -25.81
CA LEU A 90 -16.09 9.40 -25.57
C LEU A 90 -16.52 8.21 -24.71
N HIS A 91 -15.96 7.02 -24.97
CA HIS A 91 -16.27 5.82 -24.18
C HIS A 91 -15.83 5.98 -22.72
N GLY A 92 -14.60 6.46 -22.50
CA GLY A 92 -14.09 6.70 -21.15
C GLY A 92 -14.81 7.80 -20.37
N ALA A 93 -15.32 8.80 -21.10
CA ALA A 93 -16.10 9.91 -20.55
C ALA A 93 -17.59 9.62 -20.40
N ARG A 94 -18.08 8.39 -20.69
CA ARG A 94 -19.49 8.03 -20.50
C ARG A 94 -19.96 8.32 -19.07
N GLY A 95 -20.94 9.21 -18.92
CA GLY A 95 -21.48 9.62 -17.63
C GLY A 95 -20.61 10.62 -16.85
N ALA A 96 -19.53 11.14 -17.44
CA ALA A 96 -18.76 12.25 -16.86
C ALA A 96 -19.34 13.60 -17.31
N GLU A 97 -19.27 14.58 -16.42
CA GLU A 97 -19.61 15.98 -16.69
C GLU A 97 -18.44 16.75 -17.31
N VAL A 98 -17.21 16.29 -17.08
CA VAL A 98 -15.99 16.88 -17.66
C VAL A 98 -14.89 15.84 -17.87
N ALA A 99 -14.19 15.92 -19.00
CA ALA A 99 -12.98 15.15 -19.27
C ALA A 99 -11.71 16.00 -19.11
N VAL A 100 -10.76 15.51 -18.33
CA VAL A 100 -9.44 16.13 -18.17
C VAL A 100 -8.40 15.24 -18.86
N VAL A 101 -7.74 15.77 -19.89
CA VAL A 101 -6.72 15.06 -20.66
C VAL A 101 -5.34 15.57 -20.27
N GLU A 102 -4.52 14.73 -19.64
CA GLU A 102 -3.13 15.04 -19.34
C GLU A 102 -2.24 14.75 -20.56
N GLY A 103 -1.48 15.76 -21.01
CA GLY A 103 -0.51 15.61 -22.10
C GLY A 103 0.67 14.68 -21.78
N VAL A 104 1.40 14.28 -22.81
CA VAL A 104 2.73 13.62 -22.72
C VAL A 104 3.83 14.65 -22.98
N MET A 105 5.00 14.50 -22.35
CA MET A 105 6.19 15.34 -22.58
C MET A 105 5.86 16.86 -22.64
N GLY A 106 6.45 17.59 -23.60
CA GLY A 106 6.01 18.92 -24.01
C GLY A 106 4.87 18.86 -25.04
N LEU A 107 4.15 19.98 -25.22
CA LEU A 107 2.93 20.06 -26.04
C LEU A 107 3.11 19.46 -27.45
N HIS A 108 4.21 19.80 -28.14
CA HIS A 108 4.47 19.34 -29.51
C HIS A 108 5.39 18.12 -29.58
N ASP A 109 5.83 17.59 -28.43
CA ASP A 109 6.77 16.48 -28.38
C ASP A 109 6.00 15.15 -28.44
N GLY A 110 6.17 14.44 -29.56
CA GLY A 110 5.58 13.13 -29.81
C GLY A 110 6.65 12.09 -30.15
N ARG A 111 6.28 11.13 -31.00
CA ARG A 111 7.24 10.17 -31.55
C ARG A 111 8.31 10.91 -32.36
N ILE A 112 9.57 10.53 -32.16
CA ILE A 112 10.72 11.17 -32.80
C ILE A 112 10.75 10.84 -34.29
N GLY A 113 11.04 11.83 -35.12
CA GLY A 113 11.19 11.67 -36.57
C GLY A 113 9.87 11.58 -37.34
N THR A 114 8.75 11.94 -36.70
CA THR A 114 7.40 11.84 -37.29
C THR A 114 6.61 13.15 -37.15
N ASP A 115 7.29 14.30 -37.19
CA ASP A 115 6.70 15.64 -37.21
C ASP A 115 5.58 15.87 -36.18
N GLY A 116 5.79 15.41 -34.94
CA GLY A 116 4.84 15.60 -33.84
C GLY A 116 3.69 14.57 -33.79
N PHE A 117 3.72 13.51 -34.60
CA PHE A 117 2.79 12.38 -34.44
C PHE A 117 2.83 11.81 -33.01
N ALA A 118 1.66 11.44 -32.49
CA ALA A 118 1.44 11.02 -31.10
C ALA A 118 1.89 12.03 -30.01
N SER A 119 1.98 13.32 -30.33
CA SER A 119 2.17 14.39 -29.34
C SER A 119 0.87 14.79 -28.65
N THR A 120 0.97 15.58 -27.57
CA THR A 120 -0.20 16.20 -26.93
C THR A 120 -0.98 17.09 -27.89
N ALA A 121 -0.28 17.87 -28.71
CA ALA A 121 -0.85 18.71 -29.77
C ALA A 121 -1.63 17.88 -30.79
N HIS A 122 -1.09 16.71 -31.16
CA HIS A 122 -1.75 15.80 -32.08
C HIS A 122 -3.10 15.29 -31.52
N VAL A 123 -3.12 14.80 -30.27
CA VAL A 123 -4.35 14.33 -29.62
C VAL A 123 -5.33 15.48 -29.38
N ALA A 124 -4.85 16.67 -29.00
CA ALA A 124 -5.71 17.86 -28.84
C ALA A 124 -6.43 18.22 -30.16
N LYS A 125 -5.77 18.08 -31.31
CA LYS A 125 -6.38 18.28 -32.64
C LYS A 125 -7.42 17.22 -32.96
N LEU A 126 -7.10 15.93 -32.79
CA LEU A 126 -8.02 14.82 -33.05
C LEU A 126 -9.31 14.95 -32.21
N THR A 127 -9.14 15.33 -30.94
CA THR A 127 -10.25 15.49 -29.98
C THR A 127 -10.84 16.89 -29.98
N ARG A 128 -10.34 17.82 -30.81
CA ARG A 128 -10.75 19.23 -30.85
C ARG A 128 -10.86 19.85 -29.45
N THR A 129 -9.85 19.61 -28.60
CA THR A 129 -9.89 19.97 -27.17
C THR A 129 -9.02 21.20 -26.90
N PRO A 130 -9.53 22.24 -26.22
CA PRO A 130 -8.73 23.41 -25.85
C PRO A 130 -7.61 23.04 -24.87
N VAL A 131 -6.48 23.72 -24.99
CA VAL A 131 -5.25 23.44 -24.24
C VAL A 131 -4.99 24.54 -23.20
N VAL A 132 -4.73 24.12 -21.96
CA VAL A 132 -4.20 24.96 -20.89
C VAL A 132 -2.74 24.57 -20.62
N LEU A 133 -1.82 25.53 -20.68
CA LEU A 133 -0.40 25.31 -20.45
C LEU A 133 -0.05 25.41 -18.96
N VAL A 134 0.56 24.36 -18.41
CA VAL A 134 1.21 24.36 -17.11
C VAL A 134 2.68 24.78 -17.27
N VAL A 135 3.09 25.85 -16.59
CA VAL A 135 4.44 26.42 -16.72
C VAL A 135 5.09 26.61 -15.36
N ASP A 136 6.24 25.98 -15.13
CA ASP A 136 7.08 26.19 -13.94
C ASP A 136 7.78 27.55 -14.04
N ILE A 137 7.51 28.43 -13.07
CA ILE A 137 8.08 29.78 -13.02
C ILE A 137 9.16 29.94 -11.95
N ALA A 138 9.57 28.87 -11.26
CA ALA A 138 10.49 28.93 -10.13
C ALA A 138 11.84 29.58 -10.45
N ARG A 139 12.26 29.51 -11.72
CA ARG A 139 13.54 30.06 -12.21
C ARG A 139 13.38 30.99 -13.41
N MET A 140 12.16 31.46 -13.68
CA MET A 140 11.86 32.29 -14.85
C MET A 140 10.99 33.51 -14.45
N SER A 141 11.05 34.54 -15.28
CA SER A 141 10.24 35.77 -15.14
C SER A 141 9.65 36.12 -16.50
N ARG A 142 9.92 37.30 -17.07
CA ARG A 142 9.39 37.73 -18.38
C ARG A 142 9.57 36.74 -19.54
N SER A 143 10.60 35.89 -19.52
CA SER A 143 10.81 34.87 -20.57
C SER A 143 9.66 33.86 -20.67
N VAL A 144 8.87 33.68 -19.61
CA VAL A 144 7.64 32.87 -19.63
C VAL A 144 6.68 33.37 -20.71
N GLY A 145 6.50 34.69 -20.85
CA GLY A 145 5.66 35.29 -21.89
C GLY A 145 6.08 34.90 -23.31
N ALA A 146 7.40 34.84 -23.58
CA ALA A 146 7.92 34.43 -24.89
C ALA A 146 7.67 32.93 -25.14
N VAL A 147 7.88 32.07 -24.15
CA VAL A 147 7.62 30.62 -24.26
C VAL A 147 6.13 30.36 -24.50
N VAL A 148 5.25 30.96 -23.70
CA VAL A 148 3.79 30.79 -23.86
C VAL A 148 3.31 31.32 -25.21
N THR A 149 3.77 32.50 -25.62
CA THR A 149 3.39 33.07 -26.93
C THR A 149 3.89 32.19 -28.07
N GLY A 150 5.12 31.67 -27.98
CA GLY A 150 5.66 30.73 -28.96
C GLY A 150 4.85 29.45 -29.04
N MET A 151 4.54 28.82 -27.91
CA MET A 151 3.74 27.59 -27.85
C MET A 151 2.32 27.80 -28.42
N ALA A 152 1.68 28.94 -28.10
CA ALA A 152 0.35 29.25 -28.59
C ALA A 152 0.31 29.60 -30.09
N ALA A 153 1.41 30.13 -30.65
CA ALA A 153 1.47 30.55 -32.05
C ALA A 153 2.11 29.51 -32.99
N TYR A 154 2.73 28.45 -32.45
CA TYR A 154 3.55 27.52 -33.22
C TYR A 154 2.74 26.67 -34.20
N ASP A 155 1.63 26.07 -33.74
CA ASP A 155 0.70 25.27 -34.55
C ASP A 155 -0.69 25.93 -34.52
N PRO A 156 -1.14 26.57 -35.62
CA PRO A 156 -2.45 27.20 -35.69
C PRO A 156 -3.64 26.27 -35.47
N GLY A 157 -3.45 24.95 -35.61
CA GLY A 157 -4.49 23.95 -35.35
C GLY A 157 -4.65 23.61 -33.86
N VAL A 158 -3.77 24.12 -32.99
CA VAL A 158 -3.82 23.85 -31.53
C VAL A 158 -4.27 25.11 -30.80
N GLU A 159 -5.40 25.00 -30.11
CA GLU A 159 -5.98 26.13 -29.39
C GLU A 159 -5.46 26.21 -27.95
N VAL A 160 -4.42 27.01 -27.72
CA VAL A 160 -3.92 27.31 -26.37
C VAL A 160 -4.68 28.51 -25.80
N VAL A 161 -5.54 28.25 -24.80
CA VAL A 161 -6.52 29.22 -24.32
C VAL A 161 -6.20 29.81 -22.95
N GLY A 162 -5.26 29.24 -22.20
CA GLY A 162 -4.93 29.70 -20.86
C GLY A 162 -3.66 29.10 -20.29
N VAL A 163 -3.22 29.64 -19.14
CA VAL A 163 -1.98 29.24 -18.47
C VAL A 163 -2.22 29.02 -16.98
N ILE A 164 -1.65 27.94 -16.43
CA ILE A 164 -1.49 27.75 -14.98
C ILE A 164 0.00 27.92 -14.66
N LEU A 165 0.31 28.89 -13.81
CA LEU A 165 1.67 29.14 -13.34
C LEU A 165 1.95 28.25 -12.13
N ASN A 166 2.98 27.40 -12.23
CA ASN A 166 3.34 26.43 -11.22
C ASN A 166 4.65 26.80 -10.52
N ARG A 167 4.79 26.33 -9.27
CA ARG A 167 5.96 26.60 -8.39
C ARG A 167 6.26 28.09 -8.27
N ALA A 168 5.21 28.89 -8.14
CA ALA A 168 5.32 30.32 -7.97
C ALA A 168 6.12 30.68 -6.70
N GLY A 169 7.04 31.63 -6.86
CA GLY A 169 7.86 32.17 -5.78
C GLY A 169 7.26 33.44 -5.17
N SER A 170 7.99 34.55 -5.22
CA SER A 170 7.54 35.83 -4.65
C SER A 170 6.39 36.47 -5.44
N PRO A 171 5.48 37.22 -4.78
CA PRO A 171 4.41 37.97 -5.46
C PRO A 171 4.92 38.92 -6.55
N ARG A 172 6.11 39.51 -6.35
CA ARG A 172 6.76 40.38 -7.35
C ARG A 172 7.11 39.64 -8.64
N ASN A 173 7.58 38.40 -8.53
CA ASN A 173 7.91 37.57 -9.69
C ASN A 173 6.64 37.16 -10.44
N VAL A 174 5.60 36.73 -9.72
CA VAL A 174 4.29 36.40 -10.30
C VAL A 174 3.75 37.58 -11.11
N ALA A 175 3.69 38.78 -10.52
CA ALA A 175 3.19 39.97 -11.19
C ALA A 175 4.03 40.38 -12.42
N GLU A 176 5.33 40.05 -12.46
CA GLU A 176 6.18 40.28 -13.64
C GLU A 176 5.91 39.25 -14.74
N VAL A 177 5.67 38.00 -14.37
CA VAL A 177 5.28 36.93 -15.31
C VAL A 177 3.91 37.25 -15.92
N GLU A 178 2.91 37.59 -15.11
CA GLU A 178 1.55 37.92 -15.56
C GLU A 178 1.56 39.08 -16.57
N ARG A 179 2.32 40.16 -16.30
CA ARG A 179 2.48 41.29 -17.23
C ARG A 179 3.16 40.93 -18.56
N SER A 180 3.81 39.77 -18.65
CA SER A 180 4.43 39.29 -19.89
C SER A 180 3.50 38.41 -20.73
N LEU A 181 2.38 37.94 -20.16
CA LEU A 181 1.45 37.02 -20.79
C LEU A 181 0.34 37.75 -21.55
N ARG A 182 -0.09 37.14 -22.66
CA ARG A 182 -1.25 37.59 -23.45
C ARG A 182 -2.47 36.69 -23.32
N LEU A 183 -2.29 35.50 -22.76
CA LEU A 183 -3.34 34.54 -22.45
C LEU A 183 -3.75 34.69 -20.98
N PRO A 184 -5.01 34.36 -20.62
CA PRO A 184 -5.47 34.41 -19.24
C PRO A 184 -4.67 33.44 -18.36
N VAL A 185 -4.33 33.90 -17.16
CA VAL A 185 -3.76 33.06 -16.10
C VAL A 185 -4.92 32.48 -15.32
N LEU A 186 -5.13 31.17 -15.43
CA LEU A 186 -6.21 30.43 -14.79
C LEU A 186 -5.84 29.98 -13.37
N GLY A 187 -4.58 30.11 -12.97
CA GLY A 187 -4.14 29.79 -11.62
C GLY A 187 -2.67 30.06 -11.38
N VAL A 188 -2.33 30.29 -10.11
CA VAL A 188 -0.96 30.52 -9.64
C VAL A 188 -0.69 29.65 -8.43
N VAL A 189 -0.07 28.49 -8.67
CA VAL A 189 0.20 27.48 -7.66
C VAL A 189 1.57 27.74 -7.03
N PRO A 190 1.65 28.01 -5.71
CA PRO A 190 2.91 28.28 -5.04
C PRO A 190 3.78 27.03 -4.98
N ARG A 191 5.08 27.24 -4.83
CA ARG A 191 5.99 26.14 -4.50
C ARG A 191 5.67 25.62 -3.09
N ASP A 192 5.40 24.32 -2.99
CA ASP A 192 5.22 23.63 -1.72
C ASP A 192 6.26 22.50 -1.63
N ASP A 193 7.27 22.67 -0.76
CA ASP A 193 8.31 21.66 -0.53
C ASP A 193 7.77 20.45 0.26
N ALA A 194 6.62 20.58 0.92
CA ALA A 194 5.92 19.45 1.56
C ALA A 194 5.11 18.62 0.53
N ILE A 195 4.96 19.12 -0.70
CA ILE A 195 4.44 18.40 -1.88
C ILE A 195 5.65 18.10 -2.79
N SER A 196 6.66 17.49 -2.18
CA SER A 196 7.72 16.83 -2.92
C SER A 196 7.14 15.56 -3.54
N SER A 197 7.06 15.49 -4.88
CA SER A 197 6.87 14.21 -5.56
C SER A 197 7.96 13.26 -5.04
N PRO A 198 7.61 12.03 -4.62
CA PRO A 198 8.62 11.04 -4.24
C PRO A 198 9.68 10.90 -5.34
N SER A 199 10.92 10.68 -4.90
CA SER A 199 12.03 10.48 -5.83
C SER A 199 11.75 9.26 -6.67
N ARG A 200 11.64 9.43 -8.00
CA ARG A 200 11.52 8.32 -8.93
C ARG A 200 12.81 7.50 -8.94
N HIS A 201 12.96 6.54 -8.02
CA HIS A 201 14.04 5.56 -8.14
C HIS A 201 13.81 4.83 -9.47
N LEU A 202 14.72 4.99 -10.43
CA LEU A 202 14.63 4.36 -11.77
C LEU A 202 13.48 4.86 -12.68
N GLY A 203 12.81 5.98 -12.37
CA GLY A 203 11.59 6.40 -13.08
C GLY A 203 10.31 5.83 -12.47
N LEU A 204 10.42 5.11 -11.36
CA LEU A 204 9.36 4.35 -10.69
C LEU A 204 8.68 5.17 -9.60
N VAL A 205 7.43 4.84 -9.35
CA VAL A 205 6.71 5.12 -8.09
C VAL A 205 6.66 3.75 -7.40
N PRO A 206 7.48 3.49 -6.38
CA PRO A 206 7.36 2.26 -5.59
C PRO A 206 5.91 2.06 -5.14
N ALA A 207 5.35 0.86 -5.28
CA ALA A 207 3.95 0.55 -4.94
C ALA A 207 3.61 0.74 -3.43
N GLU A 208 4.59 1.07 -2.60
CA GLU A 208 4.45 1.58 -1.23
C GLU A 208 3.73 2.93 -1.20
N GLU A 209 3.72 3.65 -2.32
CA GLU A 209 3.22 5.02 -2.42
C GLU A 209 1.72 5.11 -2.75
N LEU A 210 0.95 4.04 -3.01
CA LEU A 210 -0.48 4.19 -3.41
C LEU A 210 -1.41 4.75 -2.32
N PHE A 211 -1.13 4.49 -1.04
CA PHE A 211 -1.87 5.11 0.07
C PHE A 211 -1.35 6.52 0.38
N GLU A 212 -0.04 6.72 0.32
CA GLU A 212 0.56 8.06 0.32
C GLU A 212 0.08 8.89 -0.89
N SER A 213 -0.28 8.23 -2.00
CA SER A 213 -0.81 8.82 -3.21
C SER A 213 -2.23 9.30 -3.00
N ALA A 214 -3.08 8.60 -2.24
CA ALA A 214 -4.43 9.10 -1.96
C ALA A 214 -4.38 10.41 -1.12
N ASP A 215 -3.56 10.44 -0.06
CA ASP A 215 -3.36 11.64 0.74
C ASP A 215 -2.64 12.75 -0.05
N LEU A 216 -1.66 12.39 -0.88
CA LEU A 216 -0.99 13.32 -1.79
C LEU A 216 -1.97 13.89 -2.82
N ILE A 217 -2.83 13.07 -3.42
CA ILE A 217 -3.86 13.49 -4.38
C ILE A 217 -4.87 14.40 -3.71
N ALA A 218 -5.30 14.09 -2.48
CA ALA A 218 -6.17 14.97 -1.70
C ALA A 218 -5.50 16.33 -1.46
N ARG A 219 -4.23 16.35 -1.05
CA ARG A 219 -3.45 17.59 -0.87
C ARG A 219 -3.24 18.36 -2.17
N LEU A 220 -2.95 17.68 -3.29
CA LEU A 220 -2.88 18.27 -4.62
C LEU A 220 -4.22 18.88 -5.01
N GLY A 221 -5.32 18.18 -4.74
CA GLY A 221 -6.69 18.64 -4.94
C GLY A 221 -6.99 19.90 -4.15
N GLU A 222 -6.68 19.94 -2.87
CA GLU A 222 -6.85 21.13 -2.04
C GLU A 222 -5.97 22.30 -2.50
N GLN A 223 -4.73 22.03 -2.92
CA GLN A 223 -3.82 23.07 -3.42
C GLN A 223 -4.34 23.66 -4.73
N VAL A 224 -4.74 22.81 -5.67
CA VAL A 224 -5.33 23.25 -6.94
C VAL A 224 -6.64 24.00 -6.69
N ALA A 225 -7.53 23.49 -5.82
CA ALA A 225 -8.78 24.16 -5.47
C ALA A 225 -8.58 25.55 -4.85
N ARG A 226 -7.47 25.77 -4.12
CA ARG A 226 -7.14 27.06 -3.52
C ARG A 226 -6.52 28.07 -4.48
N HIS A 227 -5.81 27.59 -5.52
CA HIS A 227 -4.91 28.42 -6.31
C HIS A 227 -5.22 28.46 -7.81
N VAL A 228 -6.15 27.63 -8.28
CA VAL A 228 -6.63 27.58 -9.67
C VAL A 228 -8.11 27.96 -9.68
N ASP A 229 -8.49 28.86 -10.57
CA ASP A 229 -9.88 29.22 -10.85
C ASP A 229 -10.57 28.05 -11.58
N LEU A 230 -11.18 27.17 -10.79
CA LEU A 230 -11.84 25.97 -11.29
C LEU A 230 -13.04 26.31 -12.18
N ASP A 231 -13.71 27.43 -11.94
CA ASP A 231 -14.87 27.84 -12.73
C ASP A 231 -14.41 28.32 -14.12
N ALA A 232 -13.33 29.10 -14.19
CA ALA A 232 -12.70 29.47 -15.46
C ALA A 232 -12.17 28.25 -16.25
N VAL A 233 -11.62 27.24 -15.55
CA VAL A 233 -11.20 25.98 -16.20
C VAL A 233 -12.42 25.20 -16.72
N LEU A 234 -13.53 25.17 -15.99
CA LEU A 234 -14.77 24.54 -16.45
C LEU A 234 -15.38 25.29 -17.63
N ASP A 235 -15.30 26.62 -17.67
CA ASP A 235 -15.76 27.41 -18.82
C ASP A 235 -14.92 27.14 -20.07
N VAL A 236 -13.60 27.02 -19.92
CA VAL A 236 -12.72 26.52 -21.00
C VAL A 236 -13.19 25.13 -21.45
N ALA A 237 -13.45 24.22 -20.51
CA ALA A 237 -13.86 22.87 -20.85
C ALA A 237 -15.20 22.84 -21.61
N ARG A 238 -16.18 23.64 -21.19
CA ARG A 238 -17.50 23.80 -21.83
C ARG A 238 -17.42 24.43 -23.21
N GLY A 239 -16.38 25.22 -23.49
CA GLY A 239 -16.13 25.80 -24.81
C GLY A 239 -15.68 24.79 -25.86
N ALA A 240 -15.33 23.56 -25.47
CA ALA A 240 -14.89 22.53 -26.40
C ALA A 240 -16.03 22.13 -27.38
N PRO A 241 -15.80 22.13 -28.71
CA PRO A 241 -16.83 21.79 -29.70
C PRO A 241 -17.40 20.38 -29.53
N ASP A 242 -18.64 20.15 -29.96
CA ASP A 242 -19.24 18.81 -29.96
C ASP A 242 -18.48 17.83 -30.86
N LEU A 243 -18.41 16.57 -30.42
CA LEU A 243 -17.77 15.47 -31.12
C LEU A 243 -18.79 14.66 -31.92
N SER A 244 -18.48 14.32 -33.17
CA SER A 244 -19.40 13.63 -34.10
C SER A 244 -19.12 12.14 -34.26
N ASP A 245 -17.99 11.66 -33.73
CA ASP A 245 -17.56 10.28 -33.83
C ASP A 245 -18.45 9.36 -33.01
N ALA A 246 -18.67 8.14 -33.50
CA ALA A 246 -19.38 7.11 -32.75
C ALA A 246 -18.57 6.72 -31.51
N VAL A 247 -19.25 6.58 -30.38
CA VAL A 247 -18.61 6.13 -29.14
C VAL A 247 -18.10 4.70 -29.32
N TRP A 248 -16.84 4.45 -28.93
CA TRP A 248 -16.28 3.11 -29.00
C TRP A 248 -17.09 2.13 -28.15
N ASP A 249 -17.33 0.94 -28.68
CA ASP A 249 -18.05 -0.13 -27.97
C ASP A 249 -17.28 -1.45 -28.15
N PRO A 250 -16.77 -2.06 -27.08
CA PRO A 250 -16.03 -3.32 -27.20
C PRO A 250 -16.87 -4.44 -27.82
N CYS A 251 -18.21 -4.42 -27.69
CA CYS A 251 -19.08 -5.43 -28.28
C CYS A 251 -19.13 -5.39 -29.82
N HIS A 252 -18.76 -4.28 -30.43
CA HIS A 252 -18.64 -4.16 -31.88
C HIS A 252 -17.28 -4.59 -32.42
N GLU A 253 -16.28 -4.70 -31.55
CA GLU A 253 -14.89 -4.99 -31.91
C GLU A 253 -14.57 -6.49 -31.92
N VAL A 254 -15.29 -7.28 -31.12
CA VAL A 254 -15.02 -8.70 -30.93
C VAL A 254 -16.27 -9.53 -31.08
N ARG A 255 -16.10 -10.77 -31.54
CA ARG A 255 -17.18 -11.76 -31.54
C ARG A 255 -17.21 -12.47 -30.20
N ARG A 256 -18.42 -12.63 -29.67
CA ARG A 256 -18.64 -13.40 -28.45
C ARG A 256 -18.41 -14.88 -28.72
N VAL A 257 -17.72 -15.57 -27.82
CA VAL A 257 -17.61 -17.03 -27.85
C VAL A 257 -18.94 -17.69 -27.49
N GLU A 258 -19.23 -18.83 -28.11
CA GLU A 258 -20.43 -19.63 -27.83
C GLU A 258 -20.22 -20.53 -26.60
N GLY A 259 -21.29 -20.77 -25.84
CA GLY A 259 -21.28 -21.66 -24.68
C GLY A 259 -21.05 -20.96 -23.34
N GLU A 260 -20.48 -21.69 -22.38
CA GLU A 260 -20.16 -21.18 -21.05
C GLU A 260 -19.05 -20.11 -21.12
N SER A 261 -19.16 -19.08 -20.28
CA SER A 261 -18.20 -17.97 -20.23
C SER A 261 -16.85 -18.44 -19.68
N PRO A 262 -15.78 -18.51 -20.51
CA PRO A 262 -14.50 -19.01 -20.03
C PRO A 262 -13.86 -18.05 -19.05
N VAL A 263 -13.18 -18.59 -18.03
CA VAL A 263 -12.51 -17.78 -17.00
C VAL A 263 -11.11 -17.38 -17.48
N VAL A 264 -10.87 -16.08 -17.59
CA VAL A 264 -9.54 -15.51 -17.88
C VAL A 264 -9.00 -14.89 -16.59
N ALA A 265 -7.96 -15.49 -16.02
CA ALA A 265 -7.31 -14.96 -14.83
C ALA A 265 -6.26 -13.91 -15.23
N VAL A 266 -6.42 -12.69 -14.71
CA VAL A 266 -5.58 -11.54 -15.02
C VAL A 266 -4.71 -11.22 -13.82
N ALA A 267 -3.38 -11.22 -14.00
CA ALA A 267 -2.48 -10.82 -12.94
C ALA A 267 -2.62 -9.32 -12.68
N GLY A 268 -2.87 -8.97 -11.42
CA GLY A 268 -2.94 -7.61 -10.92
C GLY A 268 -2.15 -7.46 -9.63
N GLY A 269 -2.53 -6.45 -8.84
CA GLY A 269 -1.83 -6.15 -7.59
C GLY A 269 -0.50 -5.41 -7.80
N ARG A 270 0.32 -5.36 -6.76
CA ARG A 270 1.47 -4.43 -6.72
C ARG A 270 2.59 -4.76 -7.71
N ALA A 271 2.73 -6.03 -8.10
CA ALA A 271 3.73 -6.45 -9.07
C ALA A 271 3.29 -6.29 -10.53
N PHE A 272 1.98 -6.24 -10.80
CA PHE A 272 1.39 -6.24 -12.13
C PHE A 272 0.41 -5.06 -12.26
N THR A 273 0.97 -3.86 -12.41
CA THR A 273 0.21 -2.60 -12.43
C THR A 273 0.01 -2.03 -13.83
N PHE A 274 0.61 -2.62 -14.87
CA PHE A 274 0.47 -2.12 -16.23
C PHE A 274 -0.62 -2.88 -16.96
N ALA A 275 -1.76 -2.22 -17.13
CA ALA A 275 -2.89 -2.73 -17.88
C ALA A 275 -3.61 -1.56 -18.58
N TYR A 276 -4.19 -1.85 -19.74
CA TYR A 276 -5.14 -0.97 -20.41
C TYR A 276 -6.56 -1.44 -20.06
N ALA A 277 -7.43 -0.51 -19.64
CA ALA A 277 -8.79 -0.83 -19.23
C ALA A 277 -9.57 -1.55 -20.33
N GLU A 278 -9.33 -1.14 -21.58
CA GLU A 278 -9.96 -1.66 -22.79
C GLU A 278 -9.63 -3.14 -23.03
N THR A 279 -8.49 -3.64 -22.55
CA THR A 279 -8.11 -5.06 -22.69
C THR A 279 -9.11 -5.97 -21.97
N GLU A 280 -9.46 -5.64 -20.73
CA GLU A 280 -10.45 -6.42 -19.98
C GLU A 280 -11.87 -6.20 -20.49
N GLU A 281 -12.20 -4.99 -20.96
CA GLU A 281 -13.50 -4.69 -21.58
C GLU A 281 -13.73 -5.52 -22.85
N LEU A 282 -12.71 -5.66 -23.70
CA LEU A 282 -12.75 -6.53 -24.88
C LEU A 282 -12.90 -8.01 -24.50
N LEU A 283 -12.20 -8.48 -23.46
CA LEU A 283 -12.35 -9.87 -23.00
C LEU A 283 -13.77 -10.14 -22.47
N ARG A 284 -14.35 -9.22 -21.70
CA ARG A 284 -15.74 -9.32 -21.23
C ARG A 284 -16.72 -9.30 -22.41
N ALA A 285 -16.51 -8.42 -23.39
CA ALA A 285 -17.32 -8.34 -24.60
C ALA A 285 -17.23 -9.63 -25.45
N ALA A 286 -16.05 -10.26 -25.50
CA ALA A 286 -15.84 -11.56 -26.13
C ALA A 286 -16.51 -12.72 -25.35
N GLY A 287 -17.12 -12.45 -24.19
CA GLY A 287 -17.88 -13.43 -23.40
C GLY A 287 -17.10 -14.09 -22.26
N CYS A 288 -15.87 -13.63 -21.97
CA CYS A 288 -15.07 -14.17 -20.88
C CYS A 288 -15.48 -13.62 -19.51
N THR A 289 -15.34 -14.45 -18.49
CA THR A 289 -15.33 -14.01 -17.09
C THR A 289 -13.90 -13.61 -16.72
N VAL A 290 -13.64 -12.32 -16.59
CA VAL A 290 -12.31 -11.79 -16.22
C VAL A 290 -12.18 -11.75 -14.70
N VAL A 291 -11.20 -12.49 -14.15
CA VAL A 291 -10.99 -12.61 -12.71
C VAL A 291 -9.58 -12.14 -12.34
N PRO A 292 -9.42 -11.07 -11.54
CA PRO A 292 -8.10 -10.63 -11.10
C PRO A 292 -7.52 -11.59 -10.05
N PHE A 293 -6.19 -11.76 -10.05
CA PHE A 293 -5.43 -12.38 -8.97
C PHE A 293 -4.14 -11.60 -8.71
N ASP A 294 -3.65 -11.58 -7.48
CA ASP A 294 -2.40 -10.91 -7.08
C ASP A 294 -1.29 -11.96 -6.86
N PRO A 295 -0.29 -12.05 -7.75
CA PRO A 295 0.81 -13.01 -7.61
C PRO A 295 1.63 -12.86 -6.33
N LEU A 296 1.53 -11.74 -5.61
CA LEU A 296 2.19 -11.55 -4.31
C LEU A 296 1.40 -12.14 -3.14
N ARG A 297 0.09 -12.38 -3.30
CA ARG A 297 -0.82 -12.72 -2.19
C ARG A 297 -1.53 -14.04 -2.41
N ASP A 298 -2.03 -14.27 -3.61
CA ASP A 298 -2.88 -15.42 -3.91
C ASP A 298 -2.02 -16.68 -4.08
N ARG A 299 -2.35 -17.72 -3.33
CA ARG A 299 -1.56 -18.97 -3.31
C ARG A 299 -1.87 -19.90 -4.48
N GLY A 300 -2.85 -19.56 -5.30
CA GLY A 300 -3.24 -20.33 -6.47
C GLY A 300 -4.04 -19.48 -7.45
N LEU A 301 -4.18 -20.01 -8.66
CA LEU A 301 -5.01 -19.43 -9.71
C LEU A 301 -6.50 -19.52 -9.32
N PRO A 302 -7.33 -18.56 -9.74
CA PRO A 302 -8.78 -18.64 -9.56
C PRO A 302 -9.36 -19.96 -10.08
N ASP A 303 -10.35 -20.49 -9.36
CA ASP A 303 -11.02 -21.73 -9.73
C ASP A 303 -11.61 -21.63 -11.15
N GLY A 304 -11.39 -22.68 -11.94
CA GLY A 304 -11.91 -22.75 -13.30
C GLY A 304 -11.13 -21.92 -14.33
N THR A 305 -9.95 -21.39 -13.98
CA THR A 305 -9.09 -20.65 -14.92
C THR A 305 -8.87 -21.43 -16.21
N GLN A 306 -9.19 -20.81 -17.35
CA GLN A 306 -9.05 -21.36 -18.71
C GLN A 306 -8.10 -20.55 -19.58
N ALA A 307 -7.67 -19.36 -19.15
CA ALA A 307 -6.56 -18.63 -19.74
C ALA A 307 -5.89 -17.71 -18.72
N LEU A 308 -4.63 -17.34 -18.98
CA LEU A 308 -3.86 -16.39 -18.19
C LEU A 308 -3.50 -15.15 -19.01
N LEU A 309 -3.68 -13.98 -18.40
CA LEU A 309 -3.13 -12.72 -18.88
C LEU A 309 -2.21 -12.15 -17.80
N LEU A 310 -0.91 -12.25 -18.02
CA LEU A 310 0.14 -11.71 -17.18
C LEU A 310 0.61 -10.39 -17.81
N GLY A 311 0.05 -9.27 -17.36
CA GLY A 311 0.38 -7.94 -17.87
C GLY A 311 1.78 -7.46 -17.49
N GLY A 312 2.05 -6.18 -17.74
CA GLY A 312 3.28 -5.53 -17.31
C GLY A 312 3.23 -5.09 -15.84
N GLY A 313 4.33 -4.52 -15.38
CA GLY A 313 4.48 -4.01 -14.03
C GLY A 313 5.94 -3.98 -13.63
N PHE A 314 6.19 -4.08 -12.32
CA PHE A 314 7.52 -3.96 -11.72
C PHE A 314 7.87 -5.18 -10.87
N PRO A 315 7.89 -6.40 -11.45
CA PRO A 315 8.20 -7.62 -10.70
C PRO A 315 9.60 -7.57 -10.10
N GLU A 316 10.53 -6.79 -10.67
CA GLU A 316 11.88 -6.58 -10.15
C GLU A 316 11.90 -5.94 -8.75
N VAL A 317 10.91 -5.09 -8.43
CA VAL A 317 10.79 -4.47 -7.09
C VAL A 317 10.25 -5.48 -6.08
N HIS A 318 9.50 -6.48 -6.55
CA HIS A 318 8.84 -7.48 -5.72
C HIS A 318 9.41 -8.90 -5.89
N VAL A 319 10.64 -8.99 -6.40
CA VAL A 319 11.24 -10.25 -6.86
C VAL A 319 11.29 -11.31 -5.76
N GLN A 320 11.59 -10.90 -4.53
CA GLN A 320 11.67 -11.81 -3.39
C GLN A 320 10.29 -12.32 -2.98
N GLN A 321 9.28 -11.46 -2.94
CA GLN A 321 7.91 -11.86 -2.62
C GLN A 321 7.32 -12.78 -3.70
N LEU A 322 7.55 -12.48 -4.98
CA LEU A 322 7.14 -13.33 -6.09
C LEU A 322 7.79 -14.72 -5.99
N ALA A 323 9.11 -14.78 -5.78
CA ALA A 323 9.86 -16.03 -5.63
C ALA A 323 9.40 -16.88 -4.42
N GLN A 324 8.87 -16.24 -3.37
CA GLN A 324 8.35 -16.92 -2.19
C GLN A 324 7.00 -17.60 -2.43
N ASN A 325 6.21 -17.14 -3.41
CA ASN A 325 4.92 -17.74 -3.74
C ASN A 325 5.06 -19.01 -4.60
N ARG A 326 5.80 -19.99 -4.07
CA ARG A 326 6.13 -21.24 -4.76
C ARG A 326 4.89 -22.03 -5.19
N ALA A 327 3.81 -21.96 -4.42
CA ALA A 327 2.56 -22.64 -4.74
C ALA A 327 1.98 -22.13 -6.07
N LEU A 328 1.81 -20.81 -6.20
CA LEU A 328 1.34 -20.20 -7.43
C LEU A 328 2.35 -20.37 -8.58
N LEU A 329 3.66 -20.18 -8.33
CA LEU A 329 4.68 -20.38 -9.35
C LEU A 329 4.65 -21.79 -9.96
N HIS A 330 4.50 -22.82 -9.11
CA HIS A 330 4.37 -24.20 -9.58
C HIS A 330 3.06 -24.43 -10.34
N GLN A 331 1.93 -23.94 -9.83
CA GLN A 331 0.64 -24.11 -10.51
C GLN A 331 0.64 -23.42 -11.88
N VAL A 332 1.18 -22.20 -11.97
CA VAL A 332 1.35 -21.47 -13.24
C VAL A 332 2.26 -22.26 -14.18
N ARG A 333 3.43 -22.71 -13.71
CA ARG A 333 4.35 -23.51 -14.51
C ARG A 333 3.66 -24.74 -15.11
N ASP A 334 2.99 -25.50 -14.26
CA ASP A 334 2.41 -26.78 -14.64
C ASP A 334 1.21 -26.56 -15.58
N ALA A 335 0.38 -25.53 -15.33
CA ALA A 335 -0.74 -25.18 -16.20
C ALA A 335 -0.29 -24.67 -17.57
N VAL A 336 0.69 -23.77 -17.63
CA VAL A 336 1.22 -23.25 -18.91
C VAL A 336 1.87 -24.38 -19.72
N ARG A 337 2.63 -25.27 -19.08
CA ARG A 337 3.22 -26.45 -19.73
C ARG A 337 2.16 -27.47 -20.18
N ALA A 338 1.02 -27.53 -19.51
CA ALA A 338 -0.12 -28.35 -19.92
C ALA A 338 -0.94 -27.74 -21.07
N GLY A 339 -0.55 -26.56 -21.58
CA GLY A 339 -1.18 -25.92 -22.72
C GLY A 339 -2.27 -24.90 -22.38
N LEU A 340 -2.30 -24.39 -21.13
CA LEU A 340 -3.20 -23.28 -20.78
C LEU A 340 -2.89 -22.04 -21.63
N PRO A 341 -3.86 -21.51 -22.41
CA PRO A 341 -3.68 -20.26 -23.16
C PRO A 341 -3.16 -19.14 -22.28
N THR A 342 -1.97 -18.63 -22.58
CA THR A 342 -1.26 -17.68 -21.72
C THR A 342 -0.66 -16.55 -22.53
N VAL A 343 -0.94 -15.32 -22.12
CA VAL A 343 -0.31 -14.09 -22.62
C VAL A 343 0.54 -13.48 -21.52
N ALA A 344 1.78 -13.13 -21.82
CA ALA A 344 2.74 -12.58 -20.86
C ALA A 344 3.50 -11.39 -21.44
N GLU A 345 3.19 -10.18 -20.99
CA GLU A 345 3.83 -8.95 -21.46
C GLU A 345 4.80 -8.38 -20.41
N CYS A 346 6.02 -8.03 -20.82
CA CYS A 346 7.10 -7.47 -19.98
C CYS A 346 7.27 -8.19 -18.63
N ALA A 347 6.64 -7.71 -17.56
CA ALA A 347 6.65 -8.35 -16.26
C ALA A 347 6.13 -9.80 -16.30
N GLY A 348 5.08 -10.04 -17.09
CA GLY A 348 4.55 -11.38 -17.32
C GLY A 348 5.58 -12.30 -17.96
N LEU A 349 6.37 -11.81 -18.92
CA LEU A 349 7.49 -12.56 -19.49
C LEU A 349 8.48 -12.93 -18.38
N LEU A 350 8.89 -11.96 -17.56
CA LEU A 350 9.84 -12.16 -16.46
C LEU A 350 9.34 -13.21 -15.45
N TYR A 351 8.04 -13.21 -15.14
CA TYR A 351 7.43 -14.16 -14.21
C TYR A 351 7.45 -15.61 -14.73
N LEU A 352 7.48 -15.81 -16.06
CA LEU A 352 7.56 -17.12 -16.70
C LEU A 352 8.99 -17.65 -16.92
N LEU A 353 10.01 -16.85 -16.58
CA LEU A 353 11.42 -17.24 -16.67
C LEU A 353 11.83 -18.21 -15.56
N ASP A 354 13.03 -18.78 -15.65
CA ASP A 354 13.60 -19.64 -14.62
C ASP A 354 13.97 -18.83 -13.36
N ASP A 355 14.54 -17.65 -13.57
CA ASP A 355 14.90 -16.71 -12.52
C ASP A 355 14.92 -15.25 -13.01
N LEU A 356 14.76 -14.33 -12.05
CA LEU A 356 14.99 -12.89 -12.23
C LEU A 356 16.00 -12.45 -11.16
N ASP A 357 17.16 -11.95 -11.57
CA ASP A 357 18.30 -11.63 -10.70
C ASP A 357 18.64 -12.78 -9.72
N GLY A 358 18.59 -14.03 -10.20
CA GLY A 358 18.89 -15.23 -9.42
C GLY A 358 17.77 -15.70 -8.48
N ALA A 359 16.65 -14.99 -8.40
CA ALA A 359 15.48 -15.42 -7.65
C ALA A 359 14.56 -16.29 -8.52
N THR A 360 14.20 -17.47 -8.05
CA THR A 360 13.40 -18.46 -8.81
C THR A 360 12.02 -17.91 -9.20
N MET A 361 11.70 -18.01 -10.49
CA MET A 361 10.40 -17.68 -11.09
C MET A 361 9.70 -18.97 -11.55
N ALA A 362 8.67 -18.88 -12.42
CA ALA A 362 7.85 -20.05 -12.73
C ALA A 362 8.61 -21.13 -13.53
N GLY A 363 9.65 -20.78 -14.27
CA GLY A 363 10.51 -21.71 -14.98
C GLY A 363 9.83 -22.39 -16.17
N VAL A 364 9.10 -21.63 -16.97
CA VAL A 364 8.42 -22.11 -18.19
C VAL A 364 9.34 -22.02 -19.40
N ILE A 365 10.01 -20.88 -19.58
CA ILE A 365 10.69 -20.54 -20.85
C ILE A 365 12.11 -21.13 -20.95
N GLY A 366 12.76 -21.43 -19.82
CA GLY A 366 14.11 -22.03 -19.83
C GLY A 366 15.25 -21.01 -20.03
N THR A 367 15.04 -19.78 -19.56
CA THR A 367 16.06 -18.72 -19.50
C THR A 367 15.80 -17.83 -18.29
N GLY A 368 16.79 -17.06 -17.86
CA GLY A 368 16.66 -16.08 -16.78
C GLY A 368 16.71 -14.64 -17.30
N ALA A 369 16.53 -13.67 -16.41
CA ALA A 369 16.74 -12.25 -16.70
C ALA A 369 17.52 -11.58 -15.57
N VAL A 370 18.24 -10.51 -15.93
CA VAL A 370 18.94 -9.66 -14.96
C VAL A 370 18.62 -8.19 -15.18
N MET A 371 18.76 -7.40 -14.10
CA MET A 371 18.65 -5.96 -14.18
C MET A 371 19.79 -5.35 -14.99
N SER A 372 19.43 -4.46 -15.90
CA SER A 372 20.29 -3.67 -16.76
C SER A 372 20.37 -2.23 -16.25
N LYS A 373 21.53 -1.61 -16.44
CA LYS A 373 21.74 -0.19 -16.12
C LYS A 373 21.00 0.75 -17.07
N ARG A 374 20.62 0.27 -18.26
CA ARG A 374 19.96 1.06 -19.30
C ARG A 374 18.46 0.77 -19.31
N LEU A 375 17.67 1.83 -19.28
CA LEU A 375 16.23 1.77 -19.57
C LEU A 375 16.03 1.63 -21.09
N THR A 376 15.29 0.59 -21.48
CA THR A 376 14.80 0.42 -22.85
C THR A 376 13.45 1.11 -22.98
N LEU A 377 13.37 2.04 -23.94
CA LEU A 377 12.16 2.71 -24.36
C LEU A 377 12.08 2.58 -25.89
N ARG A 378 11.16 1.77 -26.39
CA ARG A 378 10.92 1.62 -27.84
C ARG A 378 9.46 1.86 -28.16
N TYR A 379 9.21 2.39 -29.36
CA TYR A 379 7.88 2.62 -29.90
C TYR A 379 7.70 1.98 -31.29
N PRO A 380 7.85 0.64 -31.38
CA PRO A 380 7.95 -0.03 -32.66
C PRO A 380 6.59 -0.30 -33.30
N THR A 381 6.66 -0.61 -34.58
CA THR A 381 5.67 -1.46 -35.25
C THR A 381 6.30 -2.86 -35.33
N ALA A 382 5.67 -3.84 -34.69
CA ALA A 382 6.10 -5.23 -34.69
C ALA A 382 5.36 -6.03 -35.77
N VAL A 383 6.02 -7.03 -36.34
CA VAL A 383 5.42 -7.98 -37.28
C VAL A 383 5.38 -9.35 -36.63
N ALA A 384 4.24 -10.03 -36.65
CA ALA A 384 4.13 -11.40 -36.15
C ALA A 384 5.02 -12.34 -36.96
N ALA A 385 5.96 -13.01 -36.29
CA ALA A 385 6.94 -13.87 -36.96
C ALA A 385 6.36 -15.21 -37.45
N GLY A 386 5.18 -15.60 -36.93
CA GLY A 386 4.49 -16.82 -37.31
C GLY A 386 3.11 -16.91 -36.66
N ASP A 387 2.33 -17.91 -37.06
CA ASP A 387 1.03 -18.19 -36.45
C ASP A 387 1.20 -18.66 -34.99
N ASN A 388 0.45 -18.04 -34.08
CA ASN A 388 0.49 -18.37 -32.65
C ASN A 388 -0.85 -18.07 -31.96
N LEU A 389 -0.87 -18.13 -30.63
CA LEU A 389 -2.04 -17.85 -29.80
C LEU A 389 -2.72 -16.52 -30.16
N LEU A 390 -1.95 -15.44 -30.28
CA LEU A 390 -2.48 -14.08 -30.44
C LEU A 390 -2.46 -13.55 -31.87
N THR A 391 -1.53 -14.00 -32.72
CA THR A 391 -1.34 -13.41 -34.05
C THR A 391 -1.24 -14.43 -35.20
N ARG A 392 -1.37 -13.91 -36.42
CA ARG A 392 -1.12 -14.64 -37.67
C ARG A 392 0.16 -14.11 -38.34
N ALA A 393 0.89 -14.97 -39.02
CA ALA A 393 2.15 -14.62 -39.67
C ALA A 393 1.99 -13.37 -40.56
N GLY A 394 2.88 -12.39 -40.37
CA GLY A 394 2.87 -11.12 -41.13
C GLY A 394 1.91 -10.04 -40.60
N GLU A 395 1.08 -10.34 -39.60
CA GLU A 395 0.21 -9.35 -38.95
C GLU A 395 1.05 -8.27 -38.27
N ARG A 396 0.70 -6.99 -38.50
CA ARG A 396 1.43 -5.84 -37.97
C ARG A 396 0.70 -5.30 -36.74
N VAL A 397 1.46 -5.04 -35.68
CA VAL A 397 0.94 -4.49 -34.44
C VAL A 397 1.79 -3.33 -33.98
N HIS A 398 1.17 -2.37 -33.32
CA HIS A 398 1.84 -1.26 -32.68
C HIS A 398 1.93 -1.54 -31.19
N GLY A 399 3.11 -1.26 -30.64
CA GLY A 399 3.36 -1.50 -29.24
C GLY A 399 4.44 -0.57 -28.70
N HIS A 400 4.76 -0.78 -27.45
CA HIS A 400 5.88 -0.11 -26.81
C HIS A 400 6.63 -1.04 -25.87
N GLU A 401 7.86 -0.65 -25.55
CA GLU A 401 8.67 -1.35 -24.56
C GLU A 401 9.10 -0.37 -23.49
N PHE A 402 8.96 -0.80 -22.25
CA PHE A 402 9.42 -0.08 -21.06
C PHE A 402 9.99 -1.10 -20.08
N HIS A 403 11.31 -1.28 -20.07
CA HIS A 403 11.94 -2.21 -19.13
C HIS A 403 13.42 -1.88 -18.85
N ARG A 404 13.90 -2.32 -17.68
CA ARG A 404 15.31 -2.27 -17.28
C ARG A 404 15.91 -3.67 -17.12
N THR A 405 15.37 -4.67 -17.80
CA THR A 405 15.86 -6.05 -17.72
C THR A 405 16.39 -6.53 -19.06
N THR A 406 17.22 -7.55 -19.03
CA THR A 406 17.70 -8.23 -20.24
C THR A 406 17.78 -9.72 -19.95
N LEU A 407 17.40 -10.54 -20.93
CA LEU A 407 17.50 -12.00 -20.80
C LEU A 407 18.97 -12.42 -20.68
N THR A 408 19.27 -13.37 -19.81
CA THR A 408 20.63 -13.89 -19.61
C THR A 408 21.10 -14.75 -20.77
N ALA A 409 20.15 -15.39 -21.47
CA ALA A 409 20.39 -16.14 -22.69
C ALA A 409 19.17 -16.06 -23.63
N PRO A 410 19.36 -16.29 -24.95
CA PRO A 410 18.24 -16.45 -25.87
C PRO A 410 17.34 -17.61 -25.46
N SER A 411 16.02 -17.45 -25.62
CA SER A 411 15.01 -18.49 -25.35
C SER A 411 15.06 -19.61 -26.40
N ARG A 412 16.08 -20.47 -26.32
CA ARG A 412 16.30 -21.56 -27.29
C ARG A 412 15.13 -22.54 -27.30
N GLY A 413 14.73 -22.99 -28.50
CA GLY A 413 13.65 -23.97 -28.69
C GLY A 413 12.25 -23.37 -28.81
N TRP A 414 12.11 -22.05 -28.71
CA TRP A 414 10.84 -21.35 -28.91
C TRP A 414 10.81 -20.66 -30.27
N ALA A 415 9.62 -20.59 -30.87
CA ALA A 415 9.40 -19.71 -32.03
C ALA A 415 9.35 -18.24 -31.55
N PRO A 416 9.89 -17.29 -32.32
CA PRO A 416 9.81 -15.88 -31.97
C PRO A 416 8.36 -15.38 -32.04
N ALA A 417 7.99 -14.45 -31.15
CA ALA A 417 6.68 -13.81 -31.17
C ALA A 417 6.61 -12.69 -32.22
N TRP A 418 7.68 -11.88 -32.29
CA TRP A 418 7.72 -10.68 -33.11
C TRP A 418 9.03 -10.58 -33.89
N GLU A 419 8.96 -9.93 -35.04
CA GLU A 419 10.07 -9.24 -35.69
C GLU A 419 9.90 -7.72 -35.48
N VAL A 420 10.91 -7.08 -34.91
CA VAL A 420 10.96 -5.63 -34.66
C VAL A 420 12.27 -5.10 -35.20
N ASP A 421 12.21 -4.21 -36.20
CA ASP A 421 13.39 -3.61 -36.83
C ASP A 421 14.43 -4.65 -37.33
N GLY A 422 13.95 -5.81 -37.80
CA GLY A 422 14.77 -6.93 -38.26
C GLY A 422 15.29 -7.87 -37.14
N GLU A 423 14.94 -7.61 -35.88
CA GLU A 423 15.27 -8.45 -34.73
C GLU A 423 14.09 -9.37 -34.35
N LEU A 424 14.37 -10.67 -34.19
CA LEU A 424 13.39 -11.64 -33.70
C LEU A 424 13.37 -11.64 -32.16
N MET A 425 12.19 -11.45 -31.57
CA MET A 425 12.04 -11.32 -30.12
C MET A 425 10.79 -12.00 -29.56
N GLY A 426 10.80 -12.24 -28.24
CA GLY A 426 9.75 -12.93 -27.52
C GLY A 426 9.69 -14.43 -27.82
N VAL A 427 8.73 -15.11 -27.20
CA VAL A 427 8.43 -16.52 -27.39
C VAL A 427 6.96 -16.71 -27.72
N ALA A 428 6.66 -17.57 -28.68
CA ALA A 428 5.31 -17.84 -29.11
C ALA A 428 5.10 -19.32 -29.47
N THR A 429 3.89 -19.81 -29.18
CA THR A 429 3.37 -21.14 -29.52
C THR A 429 1.85 -21.03 -29.72
N PRO A 430 1.14 -22.12 -30.11
CA PRO A 430 -0.32 -22.10 -30.17
C PRO A 430 -1.03 -21.77 -28.84
N THR A 431 -0.36 -21.91 -27.69
CA THR A 431 -0.95 -21.68 -26.36
C THR A 431 -0.20 -20.69 -25.48
N LEU A 432 0.93 -20.13 -25.94
CA LEU A 432 1.72 -19.16 -25.17
C LEU A 432 2.17 -18.02 -26.09
N HIS A 433 2.01 -16.78 -25.65
CA HIS A 433 2.62 -15.60 -26.24
C HIS A 433 3.30 -14.79 -25.13
N ALA A 434 4.62 -14.67 -25.14
CA ALA A 434 5.34 -13.90 -24.13
C ALA A 434 6.43 -13.01 -24.73
N SER A 435 6.45 -11.72 -24.37
CA SER A 435 7.37 -10.73 -24.95
C SER A 435 7.51 -9.48 -24.07
N TYR A 436 8.57 -8.71 -24.27
CA TYR A 436 8.71 -7.37 -23.66
C TYR A 436 7.76 -6.33 -24.27
N LEU A 437 7.21 -6.60 -25.45
CA LEU A 437 6.32 -5.68 -26.16
C LEU A 437 4.95 -5.62 -25.47
N HIS A 438 4.54 -4.41 -25.09
CA HIS A 438 3.19 -4.08 -24.65
C HIS A 438 2.30 -3.70 -25.81
N THR A 439 1.08 -4.23 -25.85
CA THR A 439 0.09 -3.93 -26.88
C THR A 439 -1.18 -3.36 -26.28
N HIS A 440 -1.82 -2.42 -26.99
CA HIS A 440 -3.12 -1.90 -26.59
C HIS A 440 -4.21 -2.59 -27.39
N TRP A 441 -5.02 -3.44 -26.76
CA TRP A 441 -5.91 -4.34 -27.49
C TRP A 441 -7.07 -3.63 -28.19
N ALA A 442 -7.42 -2.40 -27.80
CA ALA A 442 -8.32 -1.56 -28.60
C ALA A 442 -7.79 -1.29 -30.02
N GLY A 443 -6.46 -1.22 -30.23
CA GLY A 443 -5.85 -1.11 -31.56
C GLY A 443 -5.79 -2.46 -32.30
N HIS A 444 -5.86 -3.57 -31.57
CA HIS A 444 -5.70 -4.93 -32.08
C HIS A 444 -6.73 -5.90 -31.47
N PRO A 445 -8.05 -5.67 -31.65
CA PRO A 445 -9.09 -6.39 -30.90
C PRO A 445 -9.13 -7.89 -31.20
N ALA A 446 -8.62 -8.31 -32.35
CA ALA A 446 -8.45 -9.72 -32.70
C ALA A 446 -7.62 -10.52 -31.67
N MET A 447 -6.72 -9.88 -30.92
CA MET A 447 -5.97 -10.53 -29.83
C MET A 447 -6.91 -11.00 -28.71
N ALA A 448 -7.87 -10.16 -28.32
CA ALA A 448 -8.87 -10.49 -27.30
C ALA A 448 -9.77 -11.65 -27.77
N GLU A 449 -10.26 -11.56 -29.00
CA GLU A 449 -11.11 -12.59 -29.62
C GLU A 449 -10.37 -13.94 -29.71
N ARG A 450 -9.09 -13.94 -30.12
CA ARG A 450 -8.28 -15.17 -30.23
C ARG A 450 -7.99 -15.78 -28.85
N LEU A 451 -7.68 -14.97 -27.84
CA LEU A 451 -7.50 -15.46 -26.47
C LEU A 451 -8.81 -16.04 -25.91
N ALA A 452 -9.94 -15.35 -26.11
CA ALA A 452 -11.25 -15.82 -25.68
C ALA A 452 -11.63 -17.16 -26.34
N HIS A 453 -11.42 -17.28 -27.65
CA HIS A 453 -11.63 -18.54 -28.37
C HIS A 453 -10.73 -19.66 -27.86
N ALA A 454 -9.45 -19.38 -27.59
CA ALA A 454 -8.55 -20.38 -27.03
C ALA A 454 -9.01 -20.80 -25.62
N ALA A 455 -9.41 -19.85 -24.77
CA ALA A 455 -9.92 -20.11 -23.43
C ALA A 455 -11.19 -20.98 -23.46
N SER A 456 -12.13 -20.72 -24.37
CA SER A 456 -13.37 -21.52 -24.51
C SER A 456 -13.13 -23.00 -24.85
N ARG A 457 -11.95 -23.34 -25.38
CA ARG A 457 -11.54 -24.71 -25.74
C ARG A 457 -10.58 -25.33 -24.72
N ALA A 458 -10.10 -24.55 -23.76
CA ALA A 458 -9.14 -25.02 -22.78
C ALA A 458 -9.84 -25.79 -21.65
N THR A 459 -9.18 -26.84 -21.16
CA THR A 459 -9.61 -27.54 -19.95
C THR A 459 -9.41 -26.61 -18.75
N PRO A 460 -10.43 -26.39 -17.91
CA PRO A 460 -10.30 -25.56 -16.72
C PRO A 460 -9.23 -26.11 -15.76
N VAL A 461 -8.40 -25.23 -15.23
CA VAL A 461 -7.45 -25.58 -14.16
C VAL A 461 -8.26 -25.95 -12.91
N VAL A 462 -8.13 -27.20 -12.49
CA VAL A 462 -8.73 -27.69 -11.24
C VAL A 462 -7.89 -27.16 -10.08
N ALA A 463 -8.53 -26.38 -9.21
CA ALA A 463 -7.89 -25.95 -7.97
C ALA A 463 -7.52 -27.17 -7.12
N PRO A 464 -6.36 -27.16 -6.43
CA PRO A 464 -6.03 -28.26 -5.53
C PRO A 464 -7.14 -28.44 -4.48
N ALA A 465 -7.51 -29.70 -4.20
CA ALA A 465 -8.52 -30.04 -3.20
C ALA A 465 -8.24 -29.30 -1.87
N PRO A 466 -9.27 -28.79 -1.17
CA PRO A 466 -9.08 -27.99 0.03
C PRO A 466 -8.41 -28.84 1.12
N GLN A 467 -7.11 -28.66 1.31
CA GLN A 467 -6.45 -29.03 2.56
C GLN A 467 -7.04 -28.17 3.67
N ALA A 468 -7.31 -28.77 4.84
CA ALA A 468 -7.89 -28.16 6.03
C ALA A 468 -7.67 -26.64 6.06
N THR A 469 -8.73 -25.94 5.68
CA THR A 469 -8.68 -24.53 5.32
C THR A 469 -8.40 -23.73 6.58
N VAL A 470 -7.22 -23.09 6.62
CA VAL A 470 -7.03 -21.88 7.40
C VAL A 470 -8.11 -20.91 6.92
N VAL A 471 -9.08 -20.64 7.77
CA VAL A 471 -10.15 -19.68 7.47
C VAL A 471 -9.50 -18.31 7.31
N SER A 472 -9.21 -17.91 6.07
CA SER A 472 -9.19 -16.50 5.70
C SER A 472 -10.64 -16.06 5.61
N ARG A 473 -11.06 -15.19 6.53
CA ARG A 473 -12.29 -14.42 6.35
C ARG A 473 -11.96 -13.07 5.72
N PRO A 474 -12.90 -12.49 4.96
CA PRO A 474 -12.67 -11.39 4.03
C PRO A 474 -12.19 -10.13 4.75
N LYS A 475 -11.30 -9.36 4.11
CA LYS A 475 -10.93 -8.02 4.58
C LYS A 475 -12.20 -7.16 4.65
N PRO A 476 -12.42 -6.39 5.74
CA PRO A 476 -13.36 -5.30 5.71
C PRO A 476 -12.87 -4.27 4.69
N ASP A 477 -13.81 -3.79 3.90
CA ASP A 477 -13.63 -2.70 2.95
C ASP A 477 -13.35 -1.39 3.72
N ARG A 478 -12.07 -0.97 3.78
CA ARG A 478 -11.58 0.43 3.85
C ARG A 478 -10.11 0.52 4.25
N ALA A 479 -9.45 1.55 3.70
CA ALA A 479 -8.07 1.96 3.88
C ALA A 479 -7.50 1.73 5.29
N LEU A 480 -6.46 0.93 5.40
CA LEU A 480 -5.77 0.67 6.66
C LEU A 480 -4.26 0.55 6.45
N VAL A 481 -3.54 1.53 7.03
CA VAL A 481 -2.13 1.49 7.43
C VAL A 481 -1.74 0.08 7.85
N ASP A 482 -0.55 -0.39 7.45
CA ASP A 482 -0.02 -1.70 7.88
C ASP A 482 -0.27 -1.88 9.39
N PRO A 483 -1.15 -2.81 9.80
CA PRO A 483 -1.48 -3.08 11.19
C PRO A 483 -0.23 -3.21 12.07
N LEU A 484 0.84 -3.78 11.51
CA LEU A 484 2.08 -4.06 12.23
C LEU A 484 2.83 -2.79 12.64
N LEU A 485 2.67 -1.70 11.89
CA LEU A 485 3.39 -0.43 12.07
C LEU A 485 2.56 0.65 12.78
N HIS A 486 1.30 0.35 13.12
CA HIS A 486 0.43 1.33 13.76
C HIS A 486 0.61 1.36 15.30
N HIS A 487 1.03 2.50 15.82
CA HIS A 487 1.24 2.73 17.25
C HIS A 487 0.22 3.72 17.83
N GLY A 488 -0.08 3.61 19.13
CA GLY A 488 -1.20 4.33 19.74
C GLY A 488 -1.03 5.85 19.90
N ASP A 489 0.20 6.35 19.79
CA ASP A 489 0.54 7.78 19.77
C ASP A 489 0.09 8.48 18.47
N VAL A 490 -0.16 7.71 17.40
CA VAL A 490 -0.76 8.22 16.15
C VAL A 490 -2.24 8.60 16.35
N GLU A 491 -2.87 8.13 17.42
CA GLU A 491 -4.30 8.40 17.69
C GLU A 491 -4.56 9.67 18.48
N THR A 492 -3.53 10.27 19.10
CA THR A 492 -3.67 11.47 19.93
C THR A 492 -3.53 12.75 19.09
N GLY A 493 -4.63 13.49 18.93
CA GLY A 493 -4.66 14.85 18.36
C GLY A 493 -4.68 15.93 19.45
N ARG A 494 -4.33 17.18 19.12
CA ARG A 494 -4.46 18.32 20.05
C ARG A 494 -5.92 18.48 20.49
N GLY A 495 -6.18 18.43 21.80
CA GLY A 495 -7.51 18.67 22.39
C GLY A 495 -8.37 17.43 22.65
N LEU A 496 -7.88 16.22 22.36
CA LEU A 496 -8.62 14.98 22.67
C LEU A 496 -8.31 14.45 24.08
N LEU A 497 -9.32 13.88 24.73
CA LEU A 497 -9.18 13.10 25.95
C LEU A 497 -8.56 11.73 25.62
N ASP A 498 -7.35 11.48 26.11
CA ASP A 498 -6.53 10.33 25.70
C ASP A 498 -6.80 9.08 26.54
N PHE A 499 -7.48 8.12 25.92
CA PHE A 499 -7.60 6.71 26.34
C PHE A 499 -6.89 5.75 25.36
N ALA A 500 -6.16 6.27 24.38
CA ALA A 500 -5.47 5.48 23.37
C ALA A 500 -4.05 5.10 23.79
N VAL A 501 -3.36 5.91 24.60
CA VAL A 501 -1.98 5.65 25.04
C VAL A 501 -1.95 5.06 26.46
N ASN A 502 -1.22 3.96 26.66
CA ASN A 502 -1.15 3.28 27.96
C ASN A 502 -0.12 3.90 28.94
N VAL A 503 0.11 5.21 28.89
CA VAL A 503 0.96 5.91 29.87
C VAL A 503 0.17 6.08 31.16
N HIS A 504 0.84 5.91 32.30
CA HIS A 504 0.22 6.10 33.61
C HIS A 504 -0.26 7.57 33.75
N PRO A 505 -1.51 7.80 34.21
CA PRO A 505 -2.12 9.13 34.18
C PRO A 505 -1.50 10.12 35.18
N GLU A 506 -0.93 9.61 36.27
CA GLU A 506 -0.25 10.45 37.26
C GLU A 506 1.16 10.88 36.79
N PRO A 507 1.65 12.05 37.25
CA PRO A 507 2.99 12.49 36.94
C PRO A 507 4.05 11.51 37.47
N ARG A 508 5.25 11.56 36.89
CA ARG A 508 6.40 10.80 37.40
C ARG A 508 6.74 11.25 38.83
N PRO A 509 7.19 10.36 39.74
CA PRO A 509 7.56 10.75 41.10
C PRO A 509 8.75 11.72 41.13
N ALA A 510 8.84 12.53 42.19
CA ALA A 510 9.90 13.53 42.35
C ALA A 510 11.31 12.93 42.38
N TRP A 511 11.50 11.76 43.01
CA TRP A 511 12.78 11.04 43.01
C TRP A 511 13.20 10.60 41.60
N LEU A 512 12.24 10.23 40.74
CA LEU A 512 12.52 9.85 39.35
C LEU A 512 12.84 11.08 38.51
N GLU A 513 12.13 12.18 38.72
CA GLU A 513 12.44 13.46 38.07
C GLU A 513 13.85 13.94 38.42
N ALA A 514 14.23 13.88 39.70
CA ALA A 514 15.58 14.22 40.16
C ALA A 514 16.64 13.33 39.49
N ALA A 515 16.41 12.01 39.44
CA ALA A 515 17.32 11.07 38.78
C ALA A 515 17.49 11.35 37.28
N LEU A 516 16.41 11.72 36.58
CA LEU A 516 16.47 12.09 35.16
C LEU A 516 17.26 13.38 34.92
N ARG A 517 17.07 14.40 35.78
CA ARG A 517 17.80 15.67 35.71
C ARG A 517 19.29 15.46 35.93
N ASP A 518 19.64 14.74 36.99
CA ASP A 518 21.03 14.36 37.31
C ASP A 518 21.65 13.50 36.19
N GLY A 519 20.88 12.59 35.60
CA GLY A 519 21.29 11.84 34.40
C GLY A 519 21.57 12.74 33.18
N LEU A 520 20.77 13.78 32.96
CA LEU A 520 20.99 14.77 31.89
C LEU A 520 22.26 15.58 32.14
N GLU A 521 22.50 16.03 33.38
CA GLU A 521 23.70 16.77 33.75
C GLU A 521 24.97 15.93 33.54
N ARG A 522 24.91 14.62 33.82
CA ARG A 522 26.01 13.67 33.56
C ARG A 522 26.15 13.21 32.10
N SER A 523 25.33 13.70 31.17
CA SER A 523 25.40 13.30 29.75
C SER A 523 26.60 13.88 28.98
N THR A 524 27.57 14.49 29.68
CA THR A 524 28.86 14.93 29.13
C THR A 524 29.86 13.79 28.93
N MET A 525 29.58 12.60 29.48
CA MET A 525 30.39 11.39 29.35
C MET A 525 29.64 10.30 28.60
N TYR A 526 30.38 9.35 28.01
CA TYR A 526 29.77 8.15 27.44
C TYR A 526 29.03 7.34 28.52
N PRO A 527 27.85 6.77 28.19
CA PRO A 527 27.04 6.05 29.16
C PRO A 527 27.71 4.75 29.63
N ASP A 528 27.68 4.51 30.94
CA ASP A 528 28.02 3.23 31.57
C ASP A 528 26.76 2.54 32.10
N VAL A 529 26.42 1.39 31.51
CA VAL A 529 25.23 0.60 31.84
C VAL A 529 25.44 -0.35 33.02
N ALA A 530 26.68 -0.55 33.49
CA ALA A 530 26.99 -1.55 34.52
C ALA A 530 26.23 -1.33 35.85
N PRO A 531 26.06 -0.10 36.37
CA PRO A 531 25.30 0.13 37.58
C PRO A 531 23.80 -0.21 37.43
N ALA A 532 23.18 0.16 36.30
CA ALA A 532 21.78 -0.19 36.01
C ALA A 532 21.58 -1.71 35.90
N ARG A 533 22.51 -2.40 35.24
CA ARG A 533 22.50 -3.86 35.14
C ARG A 533 22.55 -4.53 36.52
N GLY A 534 23.40 -4.04 37.42
CA GLY A 534 23.49 -4.53 38.80
C GLY A 534 22.21 -4.28 39.60
N ALA A 535 21.62 -3.10 39.46
CA ALA A 535 20.39 -2.73 40.16
C ALA A 535 19.19 -3.57 39.70
N ILE A 536 19.02 -3.79 38.39
CA ILE A 536 17.98 -4.66 37.82
C ILE A 536 18.20 -6.13 38.22
N ALA A 537 19.45 -6.60 38.25
CA ALA A 537 19.77 -7.95 38.69
C ALA A 537 19.35 -8.18 40.15
N ASN A 538 19.62 -7.22 41.03
CA ASN A 538 19.19 -7.26 42.43
C ASN A 538 17.67 -7.27 42.57
N LEU A 539 16.94 -6.44 41.81
CA LEU A 539 15.48 -6.38 41.81
C LEU A 539 14.84 -7.76 41.54
N HIS A 540 15.39 -8.51 40.57
CA HIS A 540 14.83 -9.79 40.13
C HIS A 540 15.50 -11.02 40.74
N HIS A 541 16.42 -10.84 41.70
CA HIS A 541 17.26 -11.90 42.27
C HIS A 541 18.01 -12.72 41.20
N ARG A 542 18.55 -12.02 40.21
CA ARG A 542 19.34 -12.54 39.08
C ARG A 542 20.82 -12.22 39.26
N ARG A 543 21.67 -12.86 38.47
CA ARG A 543 23.06 -12.42 38.32
C ARG A 543 23.15 -11.26 37.33
N ALA A 544 24.17 -10.41 37.44
CA ALA A 544 24.36 -9.30 36.53
C ALA A 544 24.58 -9.75 35.06
N ASP A 545 25.16 -10.92 34.83
CA ASP A 545 25.34 -11.52 33.50
C ASP A 545 24.05 -12.12 32.90
N GLU A 546 22.96 -12.12 33.66
CA GLU A 546 21.61 -12.55 33.25
C GLU A 546 20.71 -11.36 32.85
N VAL A 547 21.28 -10.15 32.73
CA VAL A 547 20.55 -8.91 32.44
C VAL A 547 21.19 -8.14 31.29
N LEU A 548 20.38 -7.73 30.31
CA LEU A 548 20.75 -6.77 29.27
C LEU A 548 19.84 -5.54 29.36
N VAL A 549 20.40 -4.36 29.57
CA VAL A 549 19.65 -3.09 29.53
C VAL A 549 19.52 -2.65 28.08
N THR A 550 18.34 -2.19 27.67
CA THR A 550 18.03 -1.83 26.28
C THR A 550 17.36 -0.46 26.15
N ALA A 551 17.45 0.13 24.97
CA ALA A 551 16.81 1.38 24.56
C ALA A 551 15.29 1.21 24.35
N GLY A 552 14.62 0.74 25.41
CA GLY A 552 13.24 0.28 25.39
C GLY A 552 13.11 -1.19 24.98
N ALA A 553 11.90 -1.73 25.09
CA ALA A 553 11.59 -3.10 24.69
C ALA A 553 11.73 -3.34 23.17
N ALA A 554 11.56 -2.30 22.34
CA ALA A 554 11.70 -2.41 20.89
C ALA A 554 13.11 -2.84 20.46
N GLU A 555 14.16 -2.29 21.09
CA GLU A 555 15.53 -2.74 20.83
C GLU A 555 15.72 -4.21 21.21
N ALA A 556 15.10 -4.67 22.30
CA ALA A 556 15.16 -6.09 22.68
C ALA A 556 14.59 -7.00 21.59
N PHE A 557 13.47 -6.63 20.97
CA PHE A 557 12.86 -7.40 19.88
C PHE A 557 13.78 -7.49 18.65
N GLU A 558 14.40 -6.38 18.26
CA GLU A 558 15.40 -6.35 17.17
C GLU A 558 16.62 -7.23 17.47
N LEU A 559 17.16 -7.15 18.69
CA LEU A 559 18.31 -7.96 19.09
C LEU A 559 17.97 -9.46 19.07
N ILE A 560 16.80 -9.83 19.56
CA ILE A 560 16.34 -11.23 19.57
C ILE A 560 16.10 -11.72 18.14
N ALA A 561 15.48 -10.92 17.29
CA ALA A 561 15.24 -11.26 15.89
C ALA A 561 16.56 -11.51 15.14
N ARG A 562 17.61 -10.72 15.41
CA ARG A 562 18.93 -10.83 14.77
C ARG A 562 19.89 -11.78 15.50
N TRP A 563 19.49 -12.35 16.63
CA TRP A 563 20.36 -13.20 17.45
C TRP A 563 20.74 -14.48 16.73
N LYS A 564 19.76 -15.14 16.11
CA LYS A 564 19.91 -16.43 15.44
C LYS A 564 19.13 -16.45 14.13
N PRO A 565 19.52 -17.31 13.17
CA PRO A 565 18.71 -17.62 12.01
C PRO A 565 17.55 -18.53 12.43
N TRP A 566 16.48 -17.95 12.97
CA TRP A 566 15.27 -18.68 13.36
C TRP A 566 14.65 -19.35 12.14
N ARG A 567 14.34 -20.64 12.25
CA ARG A 567 13.75 -21.43 11.17
C ARG A 567 12.24 -21.37 11.18
N HIS A 568 11.65 -21.36 12.38
CA HIS A 568 10.21 -21.34 12.56
C HIS A 568 9.84 -20.47 13.77
N PRO A 569 10.02 -19.13 13.69
CA PRO A 569 9.61 -18.24 14.75
C PRO A 569 8.10 -18.07 14.77
N VAL A 570 7.51 -18.18 15.96
CA VAL A 570 6.08 -18.04 16.21
C VAL A 570 5.80 -16.78 17.03
N VAL A 571 4.77 -16.02 16.64
CA VAL A 571 4.24 -14.89 17.42
C VAL A 571 2.78 -15.17 17.75
N VAL A 572 2.44 -15.16 19.05
CA VAL A 572 1.06 -15.38 19.53
C VAL A 572 0.23 -14.09 19.41
N HIS A 573 -0.81 -14.08 18.59
CA HIS A 573 -1.67 -12.91 18.40
C HIS A 573 -3.07 -13.10 19.02
N PRO A 574 -3.83 -12.03 19.31
CA PRO A 574 -3.46 -10.62 19.19
C PRO A 574 -2.46 -10.20 20.27
N GLN A 575 -1.31 -9.65 19.88
CA GLN A 575 -0.35 -9.03 20.79
C GLN A 575 0.29 -7.77 20.17
N PHE A 576 1.17 -7.08 20.93
CA PHE A 576 1.91 -5.94 20.41
C PHE A 576 2.70 -6.39 19.18
N THR A 577 2.60 -5.64 18.08
CA THR A 577 3.03 -6.10 16.75
C THR A 577 4.54 -6.03 16.53
N GLU A 578 5.26 -5.26 17.34
CA GLU A 578 6.69 -5.01 17.15
C GLU A 578 7.58 -6.26 17.13
N PRO A 579 7.38 -7.31 17.96
CA PRO A 579 8.14 -8.56 17.82
C PRO A 579 7.95 -9.23 16.46
N HIS A 580 6.73 -9.18 15.91
CA HIS A 580 6.44 -9.69 14.58
C HIS A 580 7.19 -8.88 13.52
N ALA A 581 7.04 -7.55 13.57
CA ALA A 581 7.69 -6.65 12.64
C ALA A 581 9.23 -6.74 12.71
N ALA A 582 9.81 -6.88 13.90
CA ALA A 582 11.25 -7.05 14.10
C ALA A 582 11.77 -8.35 13.48
N LEU A 583 11.00 -9.44 13.58
CA LEU A 583 11.34 -10.72 12.94
C LEU A 583 11.29 -10.62 11.41
N GLU A 584 10.26 -9.99 10.86
CA GLU A 584 10.15 -9.75 9.41
C GLU A 584 11.28 -8.85 8.90
N ARG A 585 11.60 -7.75 9.61
CA ARG A 585 12.74 -6.87 9.29
C ARG A 585 14.09 -7.57 9.39
N ALA A 586 14.20 -8.61 10.21
CA ALA A 586 15.39 -9.46 10.28
C ALA A 586 15.40 -10.57 9.23
N GLY A 587 14.39 -10.64 8.36
CA GLY A 587 14.29 -11.57 7.23
C GLY A 587 13.67 -12.94 7.57
N HIS A 588 12.99 -13.06 8.71
CA HIS A 588 12.33 -14.31 9.11
C HIS A 588 10.89 -14.38 8.62
N GLN A 589 10.43 -15.58 8.26
CA GLN A 589 9.00 -15.85 8.08
C GLN A 589 8.38 -16.19 9.43
N VAL A 590 7.40 -15.40 9.84
CA VAL A 590 6.77 -15.52 11.17
C VAL A 590 5.49 -16.35 11.08
N ALA A 591 5.43 -17.45 11.82
CA ALA A 591 4.21 -18.20 12.05
C ALA A 591 3.35 -17.52 13.13
N VAL A 592 2.03 -17.56 12.97
CA VAL A 592 1.09 -16.92 13.91
C VAL A 592 0.24 -17.97 14.59
N VAL A 593 0.14 -17.87 15.92
CA VAL A 593 -0.84 -18.62 16.73
C VAL A 593 -1.86 -17.63 17.24
N SER A 594 -3.14 -17.80 16.89
CA SER A 594 -4.20 -16.85 17.22
C SER A 594 -4.99 -17.31 18.45
N CYS A 595 -5.01 -16.50 19.50
CA CYS A 595 -5.93 -16.60 20.63
C CYS A 595 -7.21 -15.87 20.27
N ARG A 596 -8.37 -16.51 20.39
CA ARG A 596 -9.64 -15.99 19.85
C ARG A 596 -10.59 -15.53 20.96
N PRO A 597 -11.61 -14.70 20.65
CA PRO A 597 -12.61 -14.28 21.63
C PRO A 597 -13.32 -15.45 22.32
N GLU A 598 -13.59 -16.54 21.59
CA GLU A 598 -14.31 -17.71 22.10
C GLU A 598 -13.56 -18.42 23.24
N ASP A 599 -12.23 -18.32 23.22
CA ASP A 599 -11.34 -18.88 24.24
C ASP A 599 -10.93 -17.83 25.29
N GLY A 600 -11.61 -16.68 25.32
CA GLY A 600 -11.27 -15.54 26.18
C GLY A 600 -9.88 -14.96 25.90
N PHE A 601 -9.39 -15.10 24.65
CA PHE A 601 -8.04 -14.75 24.22
C PHE A 601 -6.92 -15.45 25.03
N ARG A 602 -7.19 -16.62 25.62
CA ARG A 602 -6.20 -17.37 26.39
C ARG A 602 -5.33 -18.24 25.47
N LEU A 603 -4.02 -18.24 25.73
CA LEU A 603 -3.06 -19.11 25.06
C LEU A 603 -3.22 -20.56 25.54
N ALA A 604 -3.31 -21.48 24.59
CA ALA A 604 -3.10 -22.91 24.81
C ALA A 604 -1.73 -23.32 24.27
N ALA A 605 -0.86 -23.90 25.10
CA ALA A 605 0.50 -24.26 24.71
C ALA A 605 0.54 -25.31 23.58
N SER A 606 -0.48 -26.17 23.51
CA SER A 606 -0.66 -27.17 22.46
C SER A 606 -0.91 -26.58 21.07
N ALA A 607 -1.37 -25.32 20.98
CA ALA A 607 -1.59 -24.64 19.71
C ALA A 607 -0.29 -24.18 19.04
N VAL A 608 0.83 -24.18 19.77
CA VAL A 608 2.13 -23.77 19.23
C VAL A 608 2.81 -24.96 18.53
N PRO A 609 3.17 -24.84 17.23
CA PRO A 609 3.82 -25.90 16.47
C PRO A 609 5.02 -26.52 17.19
N GLU A 610 5.21 -27.83 17.05
CA GLU A 610 6.27 -28.55 17.78
C GLU A 610 7.68 -28.18 17.34
N ASP A 611 7.82 -27.84 16.07
CA ASP A 611 9.06 -27.47 15.41
C ASP A 611 9.44 -25.99 15.57
N ALA A 612 8.58 -25.18 16.21
CA ALA A 612 8.91 -23.78 16.49
C ALA A 612 10.21 -23.66 17.30
N ASP A 613 11.14 -22.82 16.85
CA ASP A 613 12.43 -22.61 17.49
C ASP A 613 12.53 -21.26 18.23
N LEU A 614 11.56 -20.37 17.99
CA LEU A 614 11.31 -19.15 18.74
C LEU A 614 9.80 -18.97 18.96
N VAL A 615 9.37 -18.53 20.15
CA VAL A 615 7.97 -18.21 20.43
C VAL A 615 7.88 -16.90 21.21
N PHE A 616 7.15 -15.91 20.70
CA PHE A 616 6.85 -14.65 21.39
C PHE A 616 5.45 -14.66 21.98
N VAL A 617 5.34 -14.33 23.26
CA VAL A 617 4.08 -14.23 24.01
C VAL A 617 4.09 -12.94 24.84
N GLY A 618 3.08 -12.09 24.68
CA GLY A 618 2.85 -10.98 25.60
C GLY A 618 2.26 -11.47 26.92
N ASN A 619 2.66 -10.92 28.06
CA ASN A 619 2.04 -11.25 29.34
C ASN A 619 2.22 -10.14 30.41
N PRO A 620 1.18 -9.36 30.78
CA PRO A 620 -0.15 -9.34 30.19
C PRO A 620 -0.12 -8.91 28.72
N THR A 621 -0.97 -9.53 27.91
CA THR A 621 -1.01 -9.33 26.45
C THR A 621 -1.58 -7.97 26.10
N ASN A 622 -0.87 -7.17 25.30
CA ASN A 622 -1.42 -5.94 24.70
C ASN A 622 -1.93 -6.27 23.29
N PRO A 623 -3.23 -6.18 22.95
CA PRO A 623 -4.20 -5.25 23.53
C PRO A 623 -5.23 -5.85 24.49
N THR A 624 -5.27 -7.17 24.68
CA THR A 624 -6.36 -7.85 25.39
C THR A 624 -6.35 -7.62 26.90
N GLY A 625 -5.18 -7.37 27.47
CA GLY A 625 -4.91 -7.29 28.89
C GLY A 625 -4.86 -8.64 29.59
N VAL A 626 -5.01 -9.75 28.85
CA VAL A 626 -5.05 -11.11 29.39
C VAL A 626 -3.71 -11.47 30.00
N MET A 627 -3.75 -11.98 31.23
CA MET A 627 -2.59 -12.58 31.89
C MET A 627 -2.67 -14.10 31.75
N HIS A 628 -1.75 -14.68 30.99
CA HIS A 628 -1.60 -16.12 30.84
C HIS A 628 -0.90 -16.71 32.09
N PRO A 629 -1.36 -17.87 32.59
CA PRO A 629 -0.67 -18.56 33.68
C PRO A 629 0.79 -18.87 33.31
N ALA A 630 1.71 -18.62 34.25
CA ALA A 630 3.14 -18.89 34.07
C ALA A 630 3.39 -20.36 33.73
N GLU A 631 2.64 -21.28 34.36
CA GLU A 631 2.72 -22.71 34.07
C GLU A 631 2.39 -23.06 32.62
N GLU A 632 1.44 -22.36 32.00
CA GLU A 632 1.03 -22.61 30.62
C GLU A 632 2.10 -22.10 29.64
N ILE A 633 2.66 -20.92 29.89
CA ILE A 633 3.80 -20.40 29.11
C ILE A 633 5.01 -21.34 29.23
N LEU A 634 5.29 -21.87 30.42
CA LEU A 634 6.43 -22.76 30.63
C LEU A 634 6.31 -24.08 29.87
N LYS A 635 5.10 -24.55 29.54
CA LYS A 635 4.88 -25.73 28.68
C LYS A 635 5.36 -25.51 27.25
N LEU A 636 5.51 -24.27 26.79
CA LEU A 636 6.04 -23.99 25.45
C LEU A 636 7.51 -24.36 25.30
N ARG A 637 8.25 -24.50 26.41
CA ARG A 637 9.70 -24.76 26.40
C ARG A 637 9.99 -26.15 25.83
N ARG A 638 10.94 -26.20 24.89
CA ARG A 638 11.49 -27.42 24.32
C ARG A 638 13.01 -27.29 24.14
N PRO A 639 13.77 -28.38 24.03
CA PRO A 639 15.19 -28.30 23.66
C PRO A 639 15.38 -27.43 22.41
N LYS A 640 16.39 -26.55 22.43
CA LYS A 640 16.75 -25.60 21.35
C LYS A 640 15.75 -24.48 21.06
N ARG A 641 14.51 -24.55 21.55
CA ARG A 641 13.53 -23.46 21.46
C ARG A 641 13.87 -22.32 22.42
N VAL A 642 13.62 -21.09 22.00
CA VAL A 642 13.58 -19.91 22.88
C VAL A 642 12.14 -19.42 23.00
N VAL A 643 11.66 -19.25 24.22
CA VAL A 643 10.38 -18.62 24.53
C VAL A 643 10.68 -17.22 25.06
N VAL A 644 10.09 -16.22 24.43
CA VAL A 644 10.22 -14.81 24.81
C VAL A 644 8.89 -14.34 25.36
N VAL A 645 8.93 -13.78 26.56
CA VAL A 645 7.76 -13.27 27.26
C VAL A 645 7.87 -11.76 27.37
N ASP A 646 7.01 -11.02 26.67
CA ASP A 646 6.94 -9.57 26.77
C ASP A 646 6.09 -9.17 27.99
N GLU A 647 6.79 -8.83 29.08
CA GLU A 647 6.22 -8.36 30.34
C GLU A 647 6.23 -6.83 30.46
N ALA A 648 6.17 -6.10 29.35
CA ALA A 648 6.19 -4.63 29.34
C ALA A 648 5.08 -3.94 30.16
N PHE A 649 4.05 -4.69 30.56
CA PHE A 649 2.91 -4.19 31.35
C PHE A 649 2.77 -4.85 32.72
N MET A 650 3.72 -5.70 33.11
CA MET A 650 3.66 -6.44 34.38
C MET A 650 3.76 -5.52 35.61
N ASP A 651 4.42 -4.36 35.49
CA ASP A 651 4.49 -3.36 36.57
C ASP A 651 3.11 -2.75 36.91
N ALA A 652 2.13 -2.83 36.00
CA ALA A 652 0.77 -2.38 36.26
C ALA A 652 -0.14 -3.46 36.89
N VAL A 653 0.41 -4.64 37.21
CA VAL A 653 -0.31 -5.74 37.85
C VAL A 653 0.04 -5.78 39.34
N ALA A 654 -0.96 -5.73 40.22
CA ALA A 654 -0.74 -5.75 41.67
C ALA A 654 -0.16 -7.10 42.13
N ASP A 655 -0.74 -8.21 41.68
CA ASP A 655 -0.19 -9.55 41.88
C ASP A 655 0.67 -10.00 40.69
N GLN A 656 1.98 -9.85 40.84
CA GLN A 656 2.97 -10.29 39.83
C GLN A 656 3.37 -11.76 39.96
N GLY A 657 2.58 -12.60 40.66
CA GLY A 657 2.87 -14.03 40.87
C GLY A 657 2.99 -14.84 39.56
N GLN A 658 2.44 -14.34 38.45
CA GLN A 658 2.57 -14.95 37.12
C GLN A 658 3.78 -14.44 36.32
N SER A 659 4.59 -13.54 36.88
CA SER A 659 5.80 -13.07 36.23
C SER A 659 6.89 -14.14 36.20
N LEU A 660 7.52 -14.27 35.04
CA LEU A 660 8.66 -15.14 34.79
C LEU A 660 10.01 -14.41 34.97
N SER A 661 9.99 -13.15 35.42
CA SER A 661 11.19 -12.33 35.62
C SER A 661 12.18 -12.91 36.63
N LYS A 662 11.77 -13.83 37.52
CA LYS A 662 12.68 -14.57 38.43
C LYS A 662 13.11 -15.95 37.91
N ASP A 663 12.51 -16.48 36.84
CA ASP A 663 12.77 -17.83 36.31
C ASP A 663 14.08 -17.95 35.50
N ARG A 664 15.03 -18.74 36.00
CA ARG A 664 16.39 -18.90 35.46
C ARG A 664 16.56 -20.08 34.49
N ARG A 665 15.47 -20.73 34.09
CA ARG A 665 15.54 -21.88 33.19
C ARG A 665 16.03 -21.46 31.80
N ARG A 666 16.85 -22.32 31.18
CA ARG A 666 17.36 -22.10 29.82
C ARG A 666 16.23 -22.09 28.78
N GLY A 667 16.42 -21.30 27.72
CA GLY A 667 15.45 -21.15 26.63
C GLY A 667 14.28 -20.22 26.97
N LEU A 668 14.41 -19.40 28.01
CA LEU A 668 13.43 -18.38 28.40
C LEU A 668 14.10 -17.00 28.39
N LEU A 669 13.45 -16.04 27.74
CA LEU A 669 13.79 -14.62 27.78
C LEU A 669 12.57 -13.85 28.26
N VAL A 670 12.78 -12.89 29.15
CA VAL A 670 11.71 -11.99 29.62
C VAL A 670 12.09 -10.56 29.29
N VAL A 671 11.22 -9.87 28.55
CA VAL A 671 11.40 -8.46 28.19
C VAL A 671 10.58 -7.60 29.13
N ARG A 672 11.18 -6.57 29.71
CA ARG A 672 10.50 -5.59 30.57
C ARG A 672 10.66 -4.19 30.01
N SER A 673 9.68 -3.34 30.28
CA SER A 673 9.69 -1.92 29.93
C SER A 673 9.39 -1.09 31.16
N LEU A 674 10.18 -0.03 31.39
CA LEU A 674 9.95 0.88 32.52
C LEU A 674 9.18 2.14 32.11
N THR A 675 8.78 2.28 30.85
CA THR A 675 8.43 3.62 30.37
C THR A 675 6.98 4.04 30.62
N LYS A 676 6.05 3.08 30.57
CA LYS A 676 4.60 3.35 30.62
C LYS A 676 4.09 3.55 32.05
N HIS A 677 4.49 2.66 32.96
CA HIS A 677 4.10 2.70 34.37
C HIS A 677 4.67 3.95 35.10
N TRP A 678 5.86 4.39 34.69
CA TRP A 678 6.59 5.51 35.30
C TRP A 678 6.40 6.85 34.60
N SER A 679 5.48 6.94 33.62
CA SER A 679 5.16 8.19 32.91
C SER A 679 6.35 8.82 32.17
N ILE A 680 7.21 7.99 31.57
CA ILE A 680 8.43 8.39 30.86
C ILE A 680 8.60 7.68 29.48
N PRO A 681 7.57 7.64 28.61
CA PRO A 681 7.64 6.97 27.29
C PRO A 681 8.83 7.43 26.43
N GLY A 682 9.18 8.73 26.48
CA GLY A 682 10.27 9.31 25.70
C GLY A 682 11.69 8.99 26.19
N ILE A 683 11.86 8.46 27.41
CA ILE A 683 13.19 8.06 27.92
C ILE A 683 13.67 6.76 27.28
N ARG A 684 12.75 5.94 26.76
CA ARG A 684 13.04 4.68 26.03
C ARG A 684 14.01 3.78 26.79
N VAL A 685 13.54 3.22 27.91
CA VAL A 685 14.32 2.29 28.74
C VAL A 685 13.57 0.97 28.97
N GLY A 686 14.29 -0.13 28.79
CA GLY A 686 13.82 -1.50 29.00
C GLY A 686 14.98 -2.42 29.34
N TYR A 687 14.69 -3.70 29.53
CA TYR A 687 15.72 -4.71 29.74
C TYR A 687 15.22 -6.11 29.39
N VAL A 688 16.18 -7.00 29.10
CA VAL A 688 15.97 -8.43 28.87
C VAL A 688 16.60 -9.22 30.01
N LEU A 689 15.85 -10.15 30.55
CA LEU A 689 16.31 -11.16 31.51
C LEU A 689 16.43 -12.50 30.80
N GLY A 690 17.55 -13.17 30.99
CA GLY A 690 17.84 -14.44 30.31
C GLY A 690 19.06 -15.12 30.89
N ASN A 691 19.37 -16.34 30.47
CA ASN A 691 20.60 -16.97 30.93
C ASN A 691 21.84 -16.31 30.29
N GLU A 692 23.00 -16.51 30.92
CA GLU A 692 24.26 -15.85 30.58
C GLU A 692 24.65 -15.95 29.09
N ARG A 693 24.38 -17.11 28.46
CA ARG A 693 24.68 -17.32 27.03
C ARG A 693 23.76 -16.54 26.11
N ALA A 694 22.48 -16.42 26.46
CA ALA A 694 21.54 -15.68 25.65
C ALA A 694 21.85 -14.18 25.73
N ILE A 695 22.04 -13.69 26.95
CA ILE A 695 22.38 -12.29 27.21
C ILE A 695 23.69 -11.88 26.53
N ALA A 696 24.75 -12.70 26.62
CA ALA A 696 25.98 -12.44 25.89
C ALA A 696 25.80 -12.40 24.36
N GLY A 697 24.94 -13.27 23.82
CA GLY A 697 24.63 -13.32 22.39
C GLY A 697 23.86 -12.09 21.88
N LEU A 698 22.94 -11.57 22.70
CA LEU A 698 22.22 -10.33 22.43
C LEU A 698 23.14 -9.11 22.59
N ALA A 699 23.92 -9.05 23.66
CA ALA A 699 24.86 -7.96 23.93
C ALA A 699 25.90 -7.79 22.82
N ALA A 700 26.40 -8.89 22.24
CA ALA A 700 27.33 -8.86 21.11
C ALA A 700 26.75 -8.22 19.83
N ARG A 701 25.42 -8.02 19.76
CA ARG A 701 24.70 -7.40 18.64
C ARG A 701 24.12 -6.04 19.00
N GLN A 702 24.23 -5.62 20.26
CA GLN A 702 23.73 -4.33 20.69
C GLN A 702 24.63 -3.22 20.14
N VAL A 703 24.00 -2.17 19.63
CA VAL A 703 24.72 -0.99 19.16
C VAL A 703 25.44 -0.36 20.36
N PRO A 704 26.74 -0.03 20.26
CA PRO A 704 27.46 0.62 21.34
C PRO A 704 26.75 1.89 21.83
N TRP A 705 26.65 2.04 23.16
CA TRP A 705 26.04 3.20 23.83
C TRP A 705 24.58 3.50 23.44
N SER A 706 23.81 2.49 23.00
CA SER A 706 22.40 2.68 22.63
C SER A 706 21.49 3.11 23.78
N VAL A 707 21.87 2.81 25.03
CA VAL A 707 21.16 3.23 26.25
C VAL A 707 21.77 4.53 26.77
N SER A 708 20.97 5.60 26.80
CA SER A 708 21.41 6.93 27.22
C SER A 708 21.62 7.06 28.74
N THR A 709 22.44 8.01 29.17
CA THR A 709 22.69 8.30 30.59
C THR A 709 21.40 8.59 31.39
N PRO A 710 20.41 9.36 30.88
CA PRO A 710 19.11 9.51 31.54
C PRO A 710 18.32 8.20 31.62
N ALA A 711 18.39 7.32 30.62
CA ALA A 711 17.76 6.00 30.66
C ALA A 711 18.38 5.09 31.72
N ILE A 712 19.71 5.12 31.85
CA ILE A 712 20.45 4.42 32.92
C ILE A 712 20.02 4.93 34.30
N ALA A 713 19.97 6.25 34.49
CA ALA A 713 19.54 6.85 35.76
C ALA A 713 18.11 6.46 36.12
N ALA A 714 17.19 6.47 35.15
CA ALA A 714 15.82 6.01 35.34
C ALA A 714 15.76 4.52 35.73
N ALA A 715 16.53 3.66 35.07
CA ALA A 715 16.58 2.23 35.39
C ALA A 715 17.05 1.97 36.83
N ILE A 716 18.04 2.72 37.31
CA ILE A 716 18.52 2.62 38.69
C ILE A 716 17.46 3.12 39.66
N ALA A 717 16.90 4.30 39.41
CA ALA A 717 15.91 4.91 40.30
C ALA A 717 14.67 4.01 40.47
N CYS A 718 14.21 3.38 39.39
CA CYS A 718 13.02 2.51 39.38
C CYS A 718 13.24 1.13 40.03
N THR A 719 14.44 0.79 40.52
CA THR A 719 14.73 -0.49 41.18
C THR A 719 14.95 -0.36 42.69
N THR A 720 14.78 0.85 43.24
CA THR A 720 14.91 1.14 44.68
C THR A 720 13.72 0.63 45.50
N GLY A 721 13.88 0.52 46.82
CA GLY A 721 12.76 0.16 47.72
C GLY A 721 11.62 1.17 47.71
N GLU A 722 11.93 2.47 47.56
CA GLU A 722 10.92 3.52 47.40
C GLU A 722 10.15 3.36 46.08
N ALA A 723 10.85 3.03 44.99
CA ALA A 723 10.22 2.72 43.71
C ALA A 723 9.35 1.46 43.79
N ALA A 724 9.77 0.40 44.48
CA ALA A 724 8.96 -0.79 44.65
C ALA A 724 7.65 -0.50 45.40
N ALA A 725 7.71 0.29 46.47
CA ALA A 725 6.51 0.71 47.21
C ALA A 725 5.57 1.59 46.37
N GLU A 726 6.13 2.51 45.57
CA GLU A 726 5.32 3.34 44.67
C GLU A 726 4.70 2.54 43.53
N ALA A 727 5.43 1.58 42.95
CA ALA A 727 4.92 0.70 41.89
C ALA A 727 3.72 -0.12 42.39
N ALA A 728 3.81 -0.67 43.60
CA ALA A 728 2.70 -1.40 44.23
C ALA A 728 1.46 -0.50 44.38
N ARG A 729 1.62 0.72 44.93
CA ARG A 729 0.52 1.68 45.06
C ARG A 729 -0.12 2.04 43.72
N ARG A 730 0.68 2.27 42.68
CA ARG A 730 0.19 2.55 41.32
C ARG A 730 -0.57 1.37 40.73
N ALA A 731 -0.06 0.15 40.92
CA ALA A 731 -0.72 -1.06 40.44
C ALA A 731 -2.07 -1.31 41.13
N GLU A 732 -2.14 -1.12 42.46
CA GLU A 732 -3.39 -1.19 43.23
C GLU A 732 -4.42 -0.14 42.75
N ARG A 733 -3.98 1.09 42.49
CA ARG A 733 -4.85 2.15 41.94
C ARG A 733 -5.38 1.76 40.56
N ILE A 734 -4.52 1.28 39.66
CA ILE A 734 -4.91 0.81 38.33
C ILE A 734 -5.92 -0.34 38.43
N GLU A 735 -5.72 -1.29 39.34
CA GLU A 735 -6.65 -2.39 39.57
C GLU A 735 -8.03 -1.90 40.03
N HIS A 736 -8.06 -0.95 40.97
CA HIS A 736 -9.29 -0.33 41.43
C HIS A 736 -10.04 0.39 40.29
N TRP A 737 -9.35 1.29 39.57
CA TRP A 737 -9.95 2.02 38.45
C TRP A 737 -10.39 1.10 37.30
N ARG A 738 -9.63 0.05 37.02
CA ARG A 738 -10.00 -0.96 36.02
C ARG A 738 -11.28 -1.67 36.41
N THR A 739 -11.43 -2.03 37.68
CA THR A 739 -12.63 -2.71 38.19
C THR A 739 -13.87 -1.85 37.99
N GLU A 740 -13.77 -0.54 38.28
CA GLU A 740 -14.86 0.42 38.04
C GLU A 740 -15.17 0.56 36.54
N LEU A 741 -14.14 0.70 35.69
CA LEU A 741 -14.31 0.81 34.23
C LEU A 741 -15.01 -0.42 33.65
N VAL A 742 -14.55 -1.61 34.02
CA VAL A 742 -15.11 -2.88 33.54
C VAL A 742 -16.58 -2.99 33.96
N ALA A 743 -16.91 -2.73 35.23
CA ALA A 743 -18.28 -2.76 35.71
C ALA A 743 -19.17 -1.75 34.97
N ALA A 744 -18.67 -0.54 34.73
CA ALA A 744 -19.40 0.52 34.03
C ALA A 744 -19.66 0.20 32.55
N LEU A 745 -18.69 -0.42 31.86
CA LEU A 745 -18.84 -0.87 30.47
C LEU A 745 -19.80 -2.06 30.35
N GLN A 746 -19.68 -3.03 31.26
CA GLN A 746 -20.57 -4.20 31.29
C GLN A 746 -22.02 -3.82 31.61
N HIS A 747 -22.24 -2.88 32.54
CA HIS A 747 -23.56 -2.34 32.82
C HIS A 747 -24.23 -1.69 31.59
N ARG A 748 -23.41 -1.16 30.67
CA ARG A 748 -23.85 -0.58 29.40
C ARG A 748 -24.08 -1.62 28.30
N GLY A 749 -23.79 -2.89 28.57
CA GLY A 749 -23.98 -4.00 27.62
C GLY A 749 -22.78 -4.25 26.70
N TYR A 750 -21.62 -3.64 26.98
CA TYR A 750 -20.41 -3.93 26.22
C TYR A 750 -19.74 -5.23 26.70
N GLU A 751 -19.28 -6.03 25.75
CA GLU A 751 -18.39 -7.16 26.02
C GLU A 751 -17.00 -6.63 26.38
N VAL A 752 -16.45 -7.05 27.53
CA VAL A 752 -15.14 -6.62 28.01
C VAL A 752 -14.30 -7.84 28.37
N VAL A 753 -13.08 -7.90 27.85
CA VAL A 753 -12.12 -8.97 28.13
C VAL A 753 -11.57 -8.85 29.55
N ASP A 754 -11.38 -9.99 30.21
CA ASP A 754 -10.76 -10.08 31.55
C ASP A 754 -9.28 -9.64 31.53
N SER A 755 -9.08 -8.32 31.63
CA SER A 755 -7.77 -7.69 31.68
C SER A 755 -7.23 -7.64 33.11
N ARG A 756 -5.91 -7.79 33.26
CA ARG A 756 -5.18 -7.65 34.55
C ARG A 756 -4.27 -6.41 34.61
N THR A 757 -4.33 -5.51 33.62
CA THR A 757 -3.34 -4.42 33.45
C THR A 757 -3.98 -3.05 33.20
N SER A 758 -3.18 -2.04 32.85
CA SER A 758 -3.56 -0.61 32.73
C SER A 758 -4.45 -0.25 31.53
N PHE A 759 -5.11 -1.23 30.91
CA PHE A 759 -6.04 -1.05 29.80
C PHE A 759 -7.00 -2.24 29.72
N VAL A 760 -8.14 -2.08 29.06
CA VAL A 760 -9.12 -3.14 28.80
C VAL A 760 -9.41 -3.21 27.30
N LEU A 761 -9.70 -4.40 26.80
CA LEU A 761 -10.24 -4.58 25.45
C LEU A 761 -11.76 -4.75 25.54
N ALA A 762 -12.50 -3.93 24.82
CA ALA A 762 -13.97 -3.95 24.81
C ALA A 762 -14.51 -3.97 23.38
N ARG A 763 -15.62 -4.71 23.16
CA ARG A 763 -16.33 -4.71 21.88
C ARG A 763 -17.37 -3.60 21.90
N LEU A 764 -17.01 -2.45 21.30
CA LEU A 764 -17.84 -1.24 21.30
C LEU A 764 -18.85 -1.19 20.13
N GLY A 765 -18.67 -2.05 19.12
CA GLY A 765 -19.46 -2.03 17.89
C GLY A 765 -18.83 -1.14 16.80
N CYS A 766 -19.27 -1.32 15.56
CA CYS A 766 -18.75 -0.58 14.41
C CYS A 766 -19.17 0.90 14.49
N GLY A 767 -18.27 1.84 14.20
CA GLY A 767 -18.56 3.28 14.18
C GLY A 767 -18.51 3.98 15.55
N THR A 768 -18.60 3.24 16.66
CA THR A 768 -18.58 3.81 18.02
C THR A 768 -17.28 4.55 18.33
N ARG A 769 -16.14 4.04 17.85
CA ARG A 769 -14.84 4.69 18.04
C ARG A 769 -14.74 6.03 17.31
N GLU A 770 -15.19 6.07 16.06
CA GLU A 770 -15.22 7.29 15.24
C GLU A 770 -16.13 8.33 15.89
N ALA A 771 -17.28 7.90 16.41
CA ALA A 771 -18.20 8.75 17.14
C ALA A 771 -17.60 9.27 18.45
N LEU A 772 -16.92 8.44 19.24
CA LEU A 772 -16.17 8.88 20.43
C LEU A 772 -15.12 9.94 20.08
N ARG A 773 -14.40 9.75 18.97
CA ARG A 773 -13.41 10.73 18.49
C ARG A 773 -14.05 12.05 18.12
N ALA A 774 -15.23 12.03 17.50
CA ALA A 774 -16.02 13.24 17.22
C ALA A 774 -16.48 13.95 18.51
N HIS A 775 -16.71 13.19 19.58
CA HIS A 775 -17.00 13.71 20.94
C HIS A 775 -15.73 14.05 21.75
N GLY A 776 -14.57 14.14 21.08
CA GLY A 776 -13.33 14.57 21.72
C GLY A 776 -12.61 13.48 22.52
N VAL A 777 -12.99 12.20 22.41
CA VAL A 777 -12.38 11.09 23.16
C VAL A 777 -11.63 10.14 22.22
N ALA A 778 -10.34 9.90 22.50
CA ALA A 778 -9.51 8.99 21.70
C ALA A 778 -9.35 7.64 22.41
N VAL A 779 -9.77 6.53 21.78
CA VAL A 779 -9.53 5.15 22.24
C VAL A 779 -8.79 4.36 21.16
N ARG A 780 -7.89 3.45 21.55
CA ARG A 780 -7.01 2.73 20.60
C ARG A 780 -7.83 1.80 19.70
N ARG A 781 -7.75 1.98 18.38
CA ARG A 781 -8.35 1.05 17.40
C ARG A 781 -7.72 -0.34 17.52
N ALA A 782 -8.54 -1.38 17.53
CA ALA A 782 -8.04 -2.74 17.75
C ALA A 782 -7.80 -3.54 16.46
N ASP A 783 -8.41 -3.16 15.34
CA ASP A 783 -8.23 -3.75 14.01
C ASP A 783 -6.80 -3.72 13.46
N THR A 784 -5.91 -2.94 14.10
CA THR A 784 -4.47 -2.96 13.83
C THR A 784 -3.72 -4.09 14.55
N PHE A 785 -4.37 -4.86 15.43
CA PHE A 785 -3.79 -6.04 16.05
C PHE A 785 -4.31 -7.30 15.34
N PRO A 786 -3.44 -8.18 14.81
CA PRO A 786 -3.89 -9.38 14.12
C PRO A 786 -4.84 -10.22 14.99
N GLY A 787 -6.00 -10.59 14.45
CA GLY A 787 -7.03 -11.34 15.17
C GLY A 787 -8.15 -10.49 15.80
N LEU A 788 -8.12 -9.16 15.65
CA LEU A 788 -9.18 -8.24 16.04
C LEU A 788 -9.71 -7.45 14.83
N ASP A 789 -10.92 -6.91 14.95
CA ASP A 789 -11.59 -6.12 13.91
C ASP A 789 -12.03 -4.74 14.44
N GLY A 790 -12.69 -3.94 13.58
CA GLY A 790 -13.10 -2.58 13.88
C GLY A 790 -14.20 -2.45 14.94
N THR A 791 -14.77 -3.56 15.42
CA THR A 791 -15.76 -3.55 16.51
C THR A 791 -15.10 -3.51 17.88
N TRP A 792 -13.80 -3.80 17.95
CA TRP A 792 -13.02 -3.80 19.18
C TRP A 792 -12.25 -2.49 19.36
N ALA A 793 -12.14 -2.05 20.61
CA ALA A 793 -11.28 -0.94 21.01
C ALA A 793 -10.54 -1.27 22.29
N ARG A 794 -9.28 -0.85 22.37
CA ARG A 794 -8.50 -0.91 23.62
C ARG A 794 -8.60 0.44 24.32
N ILE A 795 -9.05 0.41 25.57
CA ILE A 795 -9.30 1.60 26.39
C ILE A 795 -8.30 1.60 27.53
N ALA A 796 -7.44 2.62 27.61
CA ALA A 796 -6.52 2.77 28.73
C ALA A 796 -7.26 3.11 30.03
N VAL A 797 -6.84 2.54 31.16
CA VAL A 797 -7.45 2.82 32.46
C VAL A 797 -7.02 4.21 32.94
N ARG A 798 -7.97 4.97 33.51
CA ARG A 798 -7.79 6.38 33.95
C ARG A 798 -8.43 6.63 35.32
N PRO A 799 -8.17 7.76 35.99
CA PRO A 799 -8.83 8.09 37.24
C PRO A 799 -10.36 8.28 37.05
N PRO A 800 -11.18 8.11 38.10
CA PRO A 800 -12.64 8.10 38.00
C PRO A 800 -13.26 9.33 37.33
N GLY A 801 -12.71 10.53 37.57
CA GLY A 801 -13.19 11.76 36.93
C GLY A 801 -13.06 11.73 35.40
N THR A 802 -11.89 11.31 34.91
CA THR A 802 -11.62 11.13 33.47
C THR A 802 -12.44 9.99 32.88
N MET A 803 -12.61 8.88 33.61
CA MET A 803 -13.46 7.78 33.17
C MET A 803 -14.93 8.20 33.06
N ALA A 804 -15.42 9.06 33.95
CA ALA A 804 -16.78 9.60 33.86
C ALA A 804 -17.00 10.42 32.58
N GLU A 805 -15.99 11.11 32.06
CA GLU A 805 -16.05 11.80 30.76
C GLU A 805 -16.17 10.80 29.59
N LEU A 806 -15.36 9.73 29.59
CA LEU A 806 -15.49 8.65 28.60
C LEU A 806 -16.88 8.01 28.64
N LEU A 807 -17.40 7.71 29.84
CA LEU A 807 -18.69 7.06 30.01
C LEU A 807 -19.85 7.96 29.55
N ARG A 808 -19.78 9.27 29.82
CA ARG A 808 -20.75 10.23 29.26
C ARG A 808 -20.70 10.26 27.73
N ALA A 809 -19.51 10.34 27.14
CA ALA A 809 -19.36 10.32 25.69
C ALA A 809 -19.90 9.01 25.07
N LEU A 810 -19.72 7.87 25.75
CA LEU A 810 -20.31 6.59 25.32
C LEU A 810 -21.84 6.60 25.38
N ASP A 811 -22.43 7.21 26.41
CA ASP A 811 -23.88 7.33 26.55
C ASP A 811 -24.45 8.25 25.46
N ASP A 812 -23.84 9.41 25.22
CA ASP A 812 -24.22 10.36 24.16
C ASP A 812 -24.19 9.71 22.76
N VAL A 813 -23.15 8.93 22.47
CA VAL A 813 -23.01 8.20 21.19
C VAL A 813 -24.11 7.16 21.00
N ARG A 814 -24.59 6.53 22.07
CA ARG A 814 -25.67 5.53 22.00
C ARG A 814 -27.04 6.17 21.79
N GLU A 815 -27.29 7.34 22.38
CA GLU A 815 -28.56 8.07 22.23
C GLU A 815 -28.72 8.69 20.83
N GLY A 816 -27.62 8.97 20.12
CA GLY A 816 -27.61 9.52 18.76
C GLY A 816 -27.76 8.51 17.60
N GLN A 817 -27.85 7.20 17.85
CA GLN A 817 -28.05 6.19 16.80
C GLN A 817 -29.55 5.82 16.67
N PRO A 818 -30.17 5.86 15.48
CA PRO A 818 -31.55 5.42 15.31
C PRO A 818 -31.69 3.93 15.68
N SER A 819 -32.70 3.59 16.49
CA SER A 819 -32.91 2.22 16.97
C SER A 819 -33.20 1.26 15.80
N ALA A 820 -32.54 0.11 15.78
CA ALA A 820 -32.67 -0.94 14.76
C ALA A 820 -34.00 -1.73 14.83
N ILE A 821 -35.13 -1.03 14.97
CA ILE A 821 -36.47 -1.64 14.93
C ILE A 821 -37.28 -1.21 13.69
N ASP A 822 -36.81 -0.25 12.88
CA ASP A 822 -37.44 0.07 11.57
C ASP A 822 -36.40 0.19 10.44
N ALA A 823 -35.84 -0.95 10.02
CA ALA A 823 -35.18 -1.12 8.71
C ALA A 823 -35.33 -2.56 8.19
#